data_AF-A0A0F5JEN8-F1
#
_entry.id   AF-A0A0F5JEN8-F1
#
_cell.length_a   1.000
_cell.length_b   1.000
_cell.length_c   1.000
_cell.angle_alpha   90.00
_cell.angle_beta   90.00
_cell.angle_gamma   90.00
#
_symmetry.space_group_name_H-M   'P 1'
#
loop_
_entity.id
_entity.type
_entity.pdbx_description
1 polymer ?
#
loop_
_entity_poly.entity_id
_entity_poly.type
_entity_poly.pdbx_seq_one_letter_code
_entity_poly.pdbx_strand_id
1 'polypeptide(L)'
;MPKKQAYILINEYITYICRRKINTMHKTHLFVLLFALLIGTACNKEKHFISDNAFRAEVEKDFQAKQAALPDGDLFAVFNQQMTPEEKEALTFLYAYMPIGDITDYDGKLYLDNIRSSFQAKQEMPWGDSIPEDIFRHFVLPIRVNNENLDESRMVFFDELKDRVKGMSLYDAVLEVNHWCHEKVIYTPSDARTSSPLASVKTAYGRCGEESTFTVAALRSVGIPARQVYTPRWAHTDDNHAWVEAWVNGKWYFLGACEPEPVLNLGWFNGPAYRGMLMHTKVFGKYNGPEEVMLETDGYTEINVIDNYAPTGKAIVTVVDTDGNPVPDANVEFKIYNYAEFYTVANKKTDAEGKTFLTAGKGDMFVWATKDGKFGFDKVSFGKGDATIKLDKKPGDALGAVTLDIIPPVEGSIPAEVTPEQKEANAKRLLEEDAIRNKYVATFYTEEKAEALAKELGIDPLKTSDFLIGSRGNWMEIEKFLRETPADKRPVAMALLDVISAKDLRDTPASVLADHLNNTEEVKSEQFNNYILNPRVANEFLTPYRSYFQANVDAALAKQAKEDPQALVEWVKKNITINDALNPQRIPVMPMGVFKARIADKGSRNIFFVAVARSLGIPARIEPVARKVQYMKDGNWMDVDFEAAVQTTAKQGKVVASYSPIKALQDPKYYSHFTIAKILPDAKLQTLNFERSGNVDMGVGDTWSSMLKKPLSMDEGNYMMVTGTRMANGSVLAEVSFFNVEPDKTTDTKLEMRENTDEVQVIGNFNSENKFKRADNGEETSVLATTGRGYFVVAILGARQEPTNHAMRDIAAVKKDLEEWGRSMVLLFPDEKGYKNFDPKEFGDLPGTITYGIDADGHIQKEIASAMKLQNASQLPIFIIADTFNRVVFVSQGYTIGLGEQLMKVIHKL
;
A
#
# COMPACT_ATOMS: atom_id res chain seq x y z
N MET A 1 13.02 72.74 -92.33
CA MET A 1 11.68 72.44 -92.91
C MET A 1 11.33 70.98 -92.57
N PRO A 2 10.06 70.53 -92.52
CA PRO A 2 9.08 70.69 -91.44
C PRO A 2 8.55 69.35 -90.84
N LYS A 3 7.84 69.45 -89.70
CA LYS A 3 6.71 68.63 -89.16
C LYS A 3 6.63 67.10 -89.44
N LYS A 4 6.78 66.29 -88.38
CA LYS A 4 5.84 65.23 -87.91
C LYS A 4 6.50 64.35 -86.83
N GLN A 5 6.30 64.69 -85.55
CA GLN A 5 6.67 63.83 -84.40
C GLN A 5 5.74 64.20 -83.23
N ALA A 6 4.60 63.53 -83.10
CA ALA A 6 3.76 63.58 -81.88
C ALA A 6 2.56 62.62 -81.95
N TYR A 7 2.69 61.34 -82.33
CA TYR A 7 1.56 60.39 -82.18
C TYR A 7 1.91 58.90 -81.98
N ILE A 8 3.17 58.55 -81.63
CA ILE A 8 3.57 57.13 -81.42
C ILE A 8 4.42 56.96 -80.15
N LEU A 9 4.19 57.74 -79.09
CA LEU A 9 4.90 57.56 -77.81
C LEU A 9 3.99 57.53 -76.56
N ILE A 10 2.68 57.72 -76.72
CA ILE A 10 1.75 57.73 -75.57
C ILE A 10 1.11 56.36 -75.35
N ASN A 11 1.00 55.50 -76.37
CA ASN A 11 0.27 54.24 -76.22
C ASN A 11 1.12 53.09 -75.62
N GLU A 12 2.43 53.03 -75.91
CA GLU A 12 3.28 51.99 -75.31
C GLU A 12 3.65 52.30 -73.86
N TYR A 13 3.79 53.58 -73.49
CA TYR A 13 4.15 53.96 -72.12
C TYR A 13 2.98 53.76 -71.12
N ILE A 14 1.74 54.04 -71.54
CA ILE A 14 0.55 53.80 -70.70
C ILE A 14 0.31 52.29 -70.55
N THR A 15 0.45 51.52 -71.63
CA THR A 15 0.31 50.06 -71.55
C THR A 15 1.40 49.43 -70.69
N TYR A 16 2.66 49.91 -70.78
CA TYR A 16 3.75 49.43 -69.92
C TYR A 16 3.57 49.81 -68.44
N ILE A 17 3.12 51.03 -68.13
CA ILE A 17 2.87 51.46 -66.75
C ILE A 17 1.66 50.73 -66.14
N CYS A 18 0.58 50.51 -66.89
CA CYS A 18 -0.57 49.73 -66.45
C CYS A 18 -0.22 48.24 -66.28
N ARG A 19 0.54 47.63 -67.20
CA ARG A 19 0.98 46.22 -67.06
C ARG A 19 1.96 46.03 -65.92
N ARG A 20 2.84 47.02 -65.67
CA ARG A 20 3.77 47.00 -64.52
C ARG A 20 3.01 47.22 -63.22
N LYS A 21 2.09 48.18 -63.11
CA LYS A 21 1.25 48.38 -61.90
C LYS A 21 0.30 47.20 -61.63
N ILE A 22 -0.29 46.59 -62.66
CA ILE A 22 -1.16 45.40 -62.53
C ILE A 22 -0.34 44.17 -62.15
N ASN A 23 0.86 43.96 -62.73
CA ASN A 23 1.75 42.87 -62.33
C ASN A 23 2.35 43.09 -60.93
N THR A 24 2.62 44.34 -60.53
CA THR A 24 3.07 44.64 -59.17
C THR A 24 1.91 44.46 -58.19
N MET A 25 0.69 44.94 -58.47
CA MET A 25 -0.49 44.68 -57.62
C MET A 25 -0.83 43.19 -57.54
N HIS A 26 -0.81 42.44 -58.64
CA HIS A 26 -1.01 40.99 -58.60
C HIS A 26 0.11 40.28 -57.85
N LYS A 27 1.37 40.71 -57.97
CA LYS A 27 2.47 40.16 -57.17
C LYS A 27 2.34 40.52 -55.69
N THR A 28 1.93 41.74 -55.33
CA THR A 28 1.73 42.13 -53.93
C THR A 28 0.50 41.43 -53.34
N HIS A 29 -0.60 41.29 -54.08
CA HIS A 29 -1.77 40.52 -53.63
C HIS A 29 -1.50 39.01 -53.58
N LEU A 30 -0.72 38.45 -54.51
CA LEU A 30 -0.31 37.05 -54.47
C LEU A 30 0.72 36.81 -53.37
N PHE A 31 1.61 37.76 -53.09
CA PHE A 31 2.56 37.69 -51.97
C PHE A 31 1.83 37.86 -50.64
N VAL A 32 0.84 38.74 -50.52
CA VAL A 32 -0.01 38.87 -49.33
C VAL A 32 -0.93 37.66 -49.17
N LEU A 33 -1.45 37.05 -50.25
CA LEU A 33 -2.19 35.79 -50.18
C LEU A 33 -1.27 34.62 -49.83
N LEU A 34 -0.05 34.54 -50.37
CA LEU A 34 0.93 33.53 -49.99
C LEU A 34 1.40 33.73 -48.55
N PHE A 35 1.60 34.98 -48.10
CA PHE A 35 1.99 35.29 -46.73
C PHE A 35 0.82 35.04 -45.77
N ALA A 36 -0.43 35.31 -46.17
CA ALA A 36 -1.63 34.97 -45.40
C ALA A 36 -1.93 33.46 -45.43
N LEU A 37 -1.62 32.73 -46.51
CA LEU A 37 -1.66 31.26 -46.55
C LEU A 37 -0.52 30.65 -45.75
N LEU A 38 0.70 31.21 -45.81
CA LEU A 38 1.87 30.74 -45.06
C LEU A 38 1.72 31.05 -43.56
N ILE A 39 1.14 32.19 -43.19
CA ILE A 39 0.73 32.49 -41.80
C ILE A 39 -0.48 31.64 -41.41
N GLY A 40 -1.44 31.41 -42.32
CA GLY A 40 -2.60 30.53 -42.09
C GLY A 40 -2.23 29.06 -41.93
N THR A 41 -1.14 28.59 -42.54
CA THR A 41 -0.61 27.23 -42.39
C THR A 41 0.47 27.14 -41.29
N ALA A 42 1.13 28.24 -40.94
CA ALA A 42 2.09 28.28 -39.82
C ALA A 42 1.44 28.53 -38.45
N CYS A 43 0.20 29.06 -38.43
CA CYS A 43 -0.58 29.29 -37.20
C CYS A 43 -1.58 28.17 -36.86
N ASN A 44 -1.70 27.12 -37.68
CA ASN A 44 -2.43 25.90 -37.34
C ASN A 44 -1.44 24.80 -36.90
N LYS A 45 -0.54 25.12 -35.96
CA LYS A 45 0.07 24.04 -35.17
C LYS A 45 -1.04 23.49 -34.29
N GLU A 46 -1.54 22.31 -34.65
CA GLU A 46 -2.42 21.53 -33.80
C GLU A 46 -1.79 21.49 -32.39
N LYS A 47 -2.54 21.92 -31.38
CA LYS A 47 -2.04 21.97 -30.02
C LYS A 47 -1.98 20.52 -29.52
N HIS A 48 -0.79 20.06 -29.18
CA HIS A 48 -0.53 18.69 -28.73
C HIS A 48 -0.34 18.67 -27.22
N PHE A 49 -0.83 17.61 -26.57
CA PHE A 49 -0.60 17.33 -25.15
C PHE A 49 0.83 16.80 -24.93
N ILE A 50 1.35 16.04 -25.91
CA ILE A 50 2.73 15.54 -25.92
C ILE A 50 3.50 16.29 -27.00
N SER A 51 4.38 17.21 -26.60
CA SER A 51 5.13 18.05 -27.54
C SER A 51 6.28 17.32 -28.25
N ASP A 52 6.89 16.34 -27.58
CA ASP A 52 7.91 15.48 -28.17
C ASP A 52 7.29 14.48 -29.15
N ASN A 53 7.61 14.65 -30.44
CA ASN A 53 7.10 13.80 -31.52
C ASN A 53 7.54 12.33 -31.40
N ALA A 54 8.77 12.07 -30.93
CA ALA A 54 9.29 10.70 -30.80
C ALA A 54 8.58 9.97 -29.66
N PHE A 55 8.44 10.64 -28.51
CA PHE A 55 7.71 10.09 -27.38
C PHE A 55 6.22 9.91 -27.71
N ARG A 56 5.59 10.87 -28.40
CA ARG A 56 4.18 10.74 -28.85
C ARG A 56 3.99 9.55 -29.78
N ALA A 57 4.93 9.30 -30.70
CA ALA A 57 4.88 8.14 -31.58
C ALA A 57 5.09 6.82 -30.83
N GLU A 58 5.92 6.82 -29.78
CA GLU A 58 6.09 5.67 -28.88
C GLU A 58 4.80 5.37 -28.11
N VAL A 59 4.16 6.38 -27.53
CA VAL A 59 2.87 6.22 -26.83
C VAL A 59 1.79 5.66 -27.76
N GLU A 60 1.70 6.16 -29.00
CA GLU A 60 0.75 5.65 -30.00
C GLU A 60 1.03 4.18 -30.35
N LYS A 61 2.31 3.81 -30.49
CA LYS A 61 2.71 2.41 -30.74
C LYS A 61 2.32 1.50 -29.58
N ASP A 62 2.59 1.93 -28.34
CA ASP A 62 2.27 1.15 -27.14
C ASP A 62 0.75 1.02 -26.94
N PHE A 63 -0.01 2.08 -27.25
CA PHE A 63 -1.47 2.03 -27.32
C PHE A 63 -1.99 1.02 -28.34
N GLN A 64 -1.47 1.05 -29.57
CA GLN A 64 -1.85 0.08 -30.63
C GLN A 64 -1.50 -1.36 -30.23
N ALA A 65 -0.35 -1.56 -29.57
CA ALA A 65 0.03 -2.86 -29.03
C ALA A 65 -0.94 -3.33 -27.94
N LYS A 66 -1.37 -2.42 -27.03
CA LYS A 66 -2.39 -2.71 -26.01
C LYS A 66 -3.72 -3.10 -26.64
N GLN A 67 -4.16 -2.35 -27.65
CA GLN A 67 -5.40 -2.63 -28.37
C GLN A 67 -5.36 -3.98 -29.09
N ALA A 68 -4.26 -4.28 -29.77
CA ALA A 68 -4.07 -5.58 -30.43
C ALA A 68 -4.04 -6.74 -29.42
N ALA A 69 -3.53 -6.50 -28.21
CA ALA A 69 -3.51 -7.47 -27.13
C ALA A 69 -4.87 -7.65 -26.44
N LEU A 70 -5.89 -6.84 -26.76
CA LEU A 70 -7.23 -6.90 -26.18
C LEU A 70 -8.30 -6.86 -27.29
N PRO A 71 -8.40 -7.92 -28.10
CA PRO A 71 -9.26 -7.93 -29.29
C PRO A 71 -10.75 -8.09 -28.97
N ASP A 72 -11.09 -8.57 -27.77
CA ASP A 72 -12.46 -8.89 -27.35
C ASP A 72 -13.07 -7.78 -26.50
N GLY A 73 -14.38 -7.57 -26.68
CA GLY A 73 -15.14 -6.56 -25.95
C GLY A 73 -15.02 -5.16 -26.57
N ASP A 74 -16.01 -4.30 -26.31
CA ASP A 74 -16.01 -2.90 -26.77
C ASP A 74 -15.16 -2.01 -25.84
N LEU A 75 -13.94 -2.47 -25.53
CA LEU A 75 -13.08 -1.92 -24.49
C LEU A 75 -12.50 -0.54 -24.85
N PHE A 76 -12.46 -0.22 -26.14
CA PHE A 76 -11.90 1.02 -26.68
C PHE A 76 -12.96 1.95 -27.31
N ALA A 77 -14.25 1.67 -27.06
CA ALA A 77 -15.39 2.41 -27.64
C ALA A 77 -15.32 3.92 -27.42
N VAL A 78 -14.74 4.35 -26.30
CA VAL A 78 -14.62 5.76 -25.90
C VAL A 78 -13.90 6.59 -26.96
N PHE A 79 -12.95 6.01 -27.72
CA PHE A 79 -12.24 6.69 -28.80
C PHE A 79 -13.13 7.11 -29.98
N ASN A 80 -14.38 6.64 -30.03
CA ASN A 80 -15.40 7.08 -30.99
C ASN A 80 -16.12 8.36 -30.56
N GLN A 81 -15.94 8.81 -29.31
CA GLN A 81 -16.53 10.06 -28.82
C GLN A 81 -15.78 11.29 -29.37
N GLN A 82 -16.47 12.44 -29.41
CA GLN A 82 -15.86 13.70 -29.83
C GLN A 82 -14.82 14.17 -28.81
N MET A 83 -13.60 14.41 -29.28
CA MET A 83 -12.46 14.85 -28.47
C MET A 83 -11.61 15.88 -29.20
N THR A 84 -10.93 16.74 -28.45
CA THR A 84 -9.81 17.55 -28.96
C THR A 84 -8.57 16.68 -29.17
N PRO A 85 -7.57 17.14 -29.96
CA PRO A 85 -6.31 16.42 -30.11
C PRO A 85 -5.59 16.18 -28.77
N GLU A 86 -5.60 17.17 -27.87
CA GLU A 86 -5.01 17.06 -26.52
C GLU A 86 -5.73 16.02 -25.67
N GLU A 87 -7.08 15.99 -25.69
CA GLU A 87 -7.87 14.98 -24.98
C GLU A 87 -7.58 13.57 -25.51
N LYS A 88 -7.51 13.43 -26.84
CA LYS A 88 -7.23 12.14 -27.47
C LYS A 88 -5.83 11.64 -27.12
N GLU A 89 -4.82 12.50 -27.15
CA GLU A 89 -3.44 12.15 -26.75
C GLU A 89 -3.33 11.77 -25.28
N ALA A 90 -4.00 12.51 -24.39
CA ALA A 90 -4.05 12.16 -22.96
C ALA A 90 -4.75 10.82 -22.72
N LEU A 91 -5.86 10.54 -23.42
CA LEU A 91 -6.57 9.27 -23.33
C LEU A 91 -5.74 8.11 -23.89
N THR A 92 -5.05 8.35 -25.01
CA THR A 92 -4.10 7.39 -25.62
C THR A 92 -2.99 7.05 -24.64
N PHE A 93 -2.42 8.05 -23.95
CA PHE A 93 -1.42 7.85 -22.91
C PHE A 93 -1.95 7.00 -21.75
N LEU A 94 -3.16 7.28 -21.22
CA LEU A 94 -3.75 6.46 -20.17
C LEU A 94 -3.96 5.01 -20.63
N TYR A 95 -4.57 4.80 -21.79
CA TYR A 95 -4.86 3.46 -22.30
C TYR A 95 -3.60 2.67 -22.69
N ALA A 96 -2.51 3.34 -23.10
CA ALA A 96 -1.24 2.67 -23.38
C ALA A 96 -0.66 2.00 -22.12
N TYR A 97 -0.81 2.66 -20.96
CA TYR A 97 -0.05 2.32 -19.76
C TYR A 97 -0.89 1.82 -18.57
N MET A 98 -2.22 1.93 -18.63
CA MET A 98 -3.07 1.42 -17.55
C MET A 98 -3.09 -0.10 -17.47
N PRO A 99 -3.17 -0.66 -16.24
CA PRO A 99 -3.33 -2.09 -16.07
C PRO A 99 -4.62 -2.55 -16.75
N ILE A 100 -4.63 -3.80 -17.24
CA ILE A 100 -5.79 -4.35 -17.97
C ILE A 100 -7.12 -4.19 -17.21
N GLY A 101 -7.12 -4.31 -15.88
CA GLY A 101 -8.32 -4.14 -15.05
C GLY A 101 -8.96 -2.76 -15.21
N ASP A 102 -8.13 -1.71 -15.36
CA ASP A 102 -8.63 -0.35 -15.59
C ASP A 102 -9.38 -0.26 -16.93
N ILE A 103 -8.94 -1.00 -17.95
CA ILE A 103 -9.61 -1.06 -19.26
C ILE A 103 -10.92 -1.86 -19.20
N THR A 104 -10.94 -2.97 -18.45
CA THR A 104 -12.05 -3.94 -18.50
C THR A 104 -13.15 -3.69 -17.49
N ASP A 105 -12.82 -3.04 -16.37
CA ASP A 105 -13.70 -2.92 -15.20
C ASP A 105 -14.42 -1.57 -15.15
N TYR A 106 -13.91 -0.56 -15.85
CA TYR A 106 -14.47 0.81 -15.84
C TYR A 106 -14.89 1.27 -17.23
N ASP A 107 -15.91 2.12 -17.28
CA ASP A 107 -16.36 2.75 -18.52
C ASP A 107 -15.34 3.80 -18.99
N GLY A 108 -15.04 3.82 -20.29
CA GLY A 108 -14.08 4.77 -20.86
C GLY A 108 -14.41 6.25 -20.60
N LYS A 109 -15.69 6.58 -20.38
CA LYS A 109 -16.14 7.91 -19.98
C LYS A 109 -15.50 8.39 -18.68
N LEU A 110 -15.24 7.50 -17.71
CA LEU A 110 -14.56 7.84 -16.45
C LEU A 110 -13.20 8.49 -16.72
N TYR A 111 -12.41 7.94 -17.65
CA TYR A 111 -11.11 8.46 -18.02
C TYR A 111 -11.22 9.81 -18.75
N LEU A 112 -12.16 9.93 -19.69
CA LEU A 112 -12.36 11.17 -20.43
C LEU A 112 -12.80 12.32 -19.53
N ASP A 113 -13.69 12.07 -18.56
CA ASP A 113 -14.11 13.06 -17.57
C ASP A 113 -12.95 13.49 -16.66
N ASN A 114 -12.11 12.53 -16.23
CA ASN A 114 -10.92 12.82 -15.43
C ASN A 114 -9.89 13.67 -16.21
N ILE A 115 -9.70 13.40 -17.51
CA ILE A 115 -8.83 14.21 -18.39
C ILE A 115 -9.35 15.65 -18.46
N ARG A 116 -10.65 15.82 -18.72
CA ARG A 116 -11.30 17.13 -18.80
C ARG A 116 -11.18 17.91 -17.50
N SER A 117 -11.43 17.25 -16.36
CA SER A 117 -11.26 17.85 -15.04
C SER A 117 -9.79 18.24 -14.78
N SER A 118 -8.82 17.42 -15.21
CA SER A 118 -7.39 17.75 -15.08
C SER A 118 -7.00 18.97 -15.92
N PHE A 119 -7.52 19.09 -17.14
CA PHE A 119 -7.29 20.26 -18.00
C PHE A 119 -7.99 21.51 -17.47
N GLN A 120 -9.18 21.36 -16.89
CA GLN A 120 -9.85 22.44 -16.19
C GLN A 120 -9.01 22.94 -15.01
N ALA A 121 -8.50 22.03 -14.16
CA ALA A 121 -7.61 22.40 -13.06
C ALA A 121 -6.34 23.10 -13.56
N LYS A 122 -5.75 22.60 -14.65
CA LYS A 122 -4.60 23.26 -15.31
C LYS A 122 -4.92 24.67 -15.80
N GLN A 123 -6.14 24.93 -16.26
CA GLN A 123 -6.55 26.25 -16.73
C GLN A 123 -6.88 27.21 -15.59
N GLU A 124 -7.54 26.73 -14.53
CA GLU A 124 -8.10 27.57 -13.48
C GLU A 124 -7.13 27.83 -12.32
N MET A 125 -6.17 26.92 -12.07
CA MET A 125 -5.27 27.02 -10.92
C MET A 125 -4.06 27.92 -11.20
N PRO A 126 -3.58 28.73 -10.22
CA PRO A 126 -2.51 29.70 -10.43
C PRO A 126 -1.17 29.10 -10.91
N TRP A 127 -0.92 27.83 -10.62
CA TRP A 127 0.30 27.12 -11.01
C TRP A 127 0.18 26.34 -12.31
N GLY A 128 -1.01 26.26 -12.93
CA GLY A 128 -1.25 25.37 -14.06
C GLY A 128 -0.32 25.56 -15.26
N ASP A 129 0.10 26.81 -15.53
CA ASP A 129 1.06 27.17 -16.58
C ASP A 129 2.53 26.92 -16.18
N SER A 130 2.81 26.78 -14.89
CA SER A 130 4.17 26.59 -14.36
C SER A 130 4.59 25.11 -14.27
N ILE A 131 3.64 24.18 -14.31
CA ILE A 131 3.94 22.75 -14.26
C ILE A 131 4.43 22.27 -15.64
N PRO A 132 5.64 21.69 -15.72
CA PRO A 132 6.15 21.10 -16.96
C PRO A 132 5.23 20.00 -17.51
N GLU A 133 5.16 19.85 -18.84
CA GLU A 133 4.22 18.89 -19.46
C GLU A 133 4.48 17.43 -19.07
N ASP A 134 5.75 17.05 -18.88
CA ASP A 134 6.16 15.72 -18.47
C ASP A 134 5.76 15.46 -17.00
N ILE A 135 6.01 16.43 -16.12
CA ILE A 135 5.58 16.36 -14.72
C ILE A 135 4.05 16.26 -14.63
N PHE A 136 3.31 17.08 -15.38
CA PHE A 136 1.85 17.02 -15.42
C PHE A 136 1.35 15.65 -15.92
N ARG A 137 1.92 15.16 -17.01
CA ARG A 137 1.53 13.88 -17.64
C ARG A 137 1.74 12.68 -16.72
N HIS A 138 2.82 12.65 -15.96
CA HIS A 138 3.16 11.50 -15.11
C HIS A 138 2.65 11.61 -13.67
N PHE A 139 2.38 12.82 -13.16
CA PHE A 139 2.07 13.04 -11.73
C PHE A 139 0.79 13.83 -11.44
N VAL A 140 0.06 14.27 -12.48
CA VAL A 140 -1.29 14.86 -12.35
C VAL A 140 -2.33 14.06 -13.11
N LEU A 141 -2.06 13.77 -14.39
CA LEU A 141 -3.01 13.09 -15.28
C LEU A 141 -3.43 11.68 -14.79
N PRO A 142 -2.52 10.82 -14.29
CA PRO A 142 -2.91 9.47 -13.88
C PRO A 142 -3.91 9.51 -12.72
N ILE A 143 -4.95 8.70 -12.85
CA ILE A 143 -6.02 8.59 -11.85
C ILE A 143 -5.57 7.66 -10.72
N ARG A 144 -5.12 6.45 -11.11
CA ARG A 144 -4.62 5.43 -10.20
C ARG A 144 -3.39 5.90 -9.43
N VAL A 145 -3.34 5.55 -8.15
CA VAL A 145 -2.21 5.80 -7.25
C VAL A 145 -1.64 4.48 -6.74
N ASN A 146 -2.49 3.56 -6.27
CA ASN A 146 -2.14 2.28 -5.67
C ASN A 146 -3.06 1.16 -6.24
N ASN A 147 -3.53 0.24 -5.40
CA ASN A 147 -4.42 -0.87 -5.74
C ASN A 147 -5.92 -0.56 -5.47
N GLU A 148 -6.28 0.71 -5.33
CA GLU A 148 -7.64 1.16 -5.07
C GLU A 148 -8.59 0.90 -6.23
N ASN A 149 -9.90 0.88 -5.94
CA ASN A 149 -10.90 1.01 -6.99
C ASN A 149 -10.99 2.47 -7.43
N LEU A 150 -11.17 2.68 -8.73
CA LEU A 150 -11.33 4.03 -9.28
C LEU A 150 -12.75 4.55 -9.02
N ASP A 151 -12.86 5.85 -8.76
CA ASP A 151 -14.11 6.57 -8.56
C ASP A 151 -14.05 7.99 -9.13
N GLU A 152 -15.12 8.76 -8.94
CA GLU A 152 -15.27 10.12 -9.44
C GLU A 152 -14.63 11.20 -8.54
N SER A 153 -13.75 10.80 -7.61
CA SER A 153 -13.16 11.69 -6.60
C SER A 153 -12.52 12.95 -7.16
N ARG A 154 -11.84 12.88 -8.31
CA ARG A 154 -11.16 14.05 -8.91
C ARG A 154 -12.11 15.23 -9.11
N MET A 155 -13.30 14.99 -9.65
CA MET A 155 -14.28 16.05 -9.91
C MET A 155 -14.85 16.59 -8.60
N VAL A 156 -15.20 15.71 -7.67
CA VAL A 156 -15.74 16.10 -6.34
C VAL A 156 -14.71 16.93 -5.56
N PHE A 157 -13.46 16.50 -5.53
CA PHE A 157 -12.39 17.16 -4.79
C PHE A 157 -12.01 18.49 -5.43
N PHE A 158 -11.98 18.57 -6.76
CA PHE A 158 -11.75 19.84 -7.45
C PHE A 158 -12.79 20.88 -7.05
N ASP A 159 -14.07 20.52 -7.01
CA ASP A 159 -15.14 21.44 -6.61
C ASP A 159 -15.04 21.87 -5.13
N GLU A 160 -14.62 20.99 -4.23
CA GLU A 160 -14.39 21.34 -2.81
C GLU A 160 -13.12 22.18 -2.58
N LEU A 161 -12.07 21.99 -3.39
CA LEU A 161 -10.74 22.56 -3.14
C LEU A 161 -10.42 23.82 -3.96
N LYS A 162 -10.97 23.97 -5.18
CA LYS A 162 -10.55 25.05 -6.11
C LYS A 162 -10.63 26.46 -5.51
N ASP A 163 -11.68 26.74 -4.74
CA ASP A 163 -11.86 28.05 -4.10
C ASP A 163 -11.01 28.19 -2.83
N ARG A 164 -10.75 27.07 -2.15
CA ARG A 164 -9.94 27.01 -0.92
C ARG A 164 -8.47 27.32 -1.18
N VAL A 165 -7.93 26.83 -2.29
CA VAL A 165 -6.53 27.06 -2.69
C VAL A 165 -6.32 28.29 -3.56
N LYS A 166 -7.41 29.01 -3.88
CA LYS A 166 -7.39 30.15 -4.79
C LYS A 166 -6.51 31.28 -4.26
N GLY A 167 -5.55 31.70 -5.08
CA GLY A 167 -4.62 32.78 -4.73
C GLY A 167 -3.49 32.38 -3.77
N MET A 168 -3.39 31.11 -3.41
CA MET A 168 -2.25 30.58 -2.65
C MET A 168 -1.04 30.35 -3.55
N SER A 169 0.15 30.33 -2.95
CA SER A 169 1.33 29.78 -3.62
C SER A 169 1.18 28.27 -3.77
N LEU A 170 1.89 27.66 -4.73
CA LEU A 170 1.89 26.20 -4.89
C LEU A 170 2.33 25.49 -3.60
N TYR A 171 3.29 26.06 -2.85
CA TYR A 171 3.75 25.51 -1.58
C TYR A 171 2.64 25.51 -0.53
N ASP A 172 1.96 26.65 -0.33
CA ASP A 172 0.88 26.77 0.66
C ASP A 172 -0.35 25.96 0.27
N ALA A 173 -0.63 25.83 -1.04
CA ALA A 173 -1.72 25.01 -1.55
C ALA A 173 -1.52 23.52 -1.21
N VAL A 174 -0.28 23.00 -1.24
CA VAL A 174 0.00 21.62 -0.81
C VAL A 174 -0.38 21.41 0.66
N LEU A 175 0.05 22.33 1.54
CA LEU A 175 -0.29 22.28 2.96
C LEU A 175 -1.81 22.39 3.18
N GLU A 176 -2.45 23.31 2.48
CA GLU A 176 -3.89 23.57 2.58
C GLU A 176 -4.72 22.35 2.16
N VAL A 177 -4.33 21.68 1.07
CA VAL A 177 -5.00 20.45 0.63
C VAL A 177 -4.83 19.34 1.67
N ASN A 178 -3.65 19.21 2.31
CA ASN A 178 -3.44 18.19 3.33
C ASN A 178 -4.29 18.45 4.59
N HIS A 179 -4.46 19.72 4.95
CA HIS A 179 -5.40 20.12 6.00
C HIS A 179 -6.86 19.77 5.66
N TRP A 180 -7.31 20.03 4.44
CA TRP A 180 -8.62 19.54 3.98
C TRP A 180 -8.70 18.01 4.06
N CYS A 181 -7.60 17.30 3.82
CA CYS A 181 -7.61 15.84 3.95
C CYS A 181 -7.84 15.38 5.40
N HIS A 182 -7.19 16.03 6.37
CA HIS A 182 -7.37 15.75 7.80
C HIS A 182 -8.80 15.99 8.28
N GLU A 183 -9.53 16.95 7.70
CA GLU A 183 -10.97 17.16 7.97
C GLU A 183 -11.84 15.95 7.60
N LYS A 184 -11.32 15.02 6.79
CA LYS A 184 -12.08 13.91 6.20
C LYS A 184 -11.64 12.55 6.72
N VAL A 185 -10.35 12.29 6.81
CA VAL A 185 -9.78 10.95 7.02
C VAL A 185 -8.71 10.97 8.11
N ILE A 186 -8.66 9.91 8.93
CA ILE A 186 -7.58 9.62 9.88
C ILE A 186 -7.11 8.18 9.79
N TYR A 187 -5.96 7.90 10.41
CA TYR A 187 -5.38 6.58 10.41
C TYR A 187 -6.20 5.56 11.22
N THR A 188 -6.44 4.39 10.64
CA THR A 188 -6.88 3.17 11.35
C THR A 188 -6.43 1.93 10.56
N PRO A 189 -5.83 0.92 11.21
CA PRO A 189 -5.39 -0.30 10.55
C PRO A 189 -6.57 -1.07 9.95
N SER A 190 -6.33 -1.73 8.81
CA SER A 190 -7.33 -2.56 8.12
C SER A 190 -6.62 -3.53 7.16
N ASP A 191 -7.38 -4.32 6.41
CA ASP A 191 -6.82 -5.26 5.42
C ASP A 191 -6.05 -4.58 4.26
N ALA A 192 -5.42 -5.38 3.41
CA ALA A 192 -4.51 -4.93 2.35
C ALA A 192 -5.21 -4.22 1.15
N ARG A 193 -6.54 -4.30 0.98
CA ARG A 193 -7.24 -3.66 -0.15
C ARG A 193 -7.34 -2.15 0.08
N THR A 194 -6.76 -1.30 -0.76
CA THR A 194 -6.93 0.17 -0.58
C THR A 194 -8.34 0.61 -0.97
N SER A 195 -9.04 1.29 -0.08
CA SER A 195 -10.31 1.96 -0.37
C SER A 195 -10.14 3.08 -1.40
N SER A 196 -11.14 3.29 -2.26
CA SER A 196 -11.16 4.45 -3.16
C SER A 196 -11.22 5.77 -2.38
N PRO A 197 -10.80 6.90 -2.95
CA PRO A 197 -10.81 8.17 -2.21
C PRO A 197 -12.18 8.56 -1.66
N LEU A 198 -13.28 8.37 -2.41
CA LEU A 198 -14.64 8.64 -1.90
C LEU A 198 -15.08 7.61 -0.85
N ALA A 199 -14.64 6.35 -0.96
CA ALA A 199 -14.90 5.34 0.08
C ALA A 199 -14.18 5.69 1.40
N SER A 200 -12.98 6.27 1.32
CA SER A 200 -12.25 6.81 2.49
C SER A 200 -13.00 7.97 3.13
N VAL A 201 -13.59 8.90 2.34
CA VAL A 201 -14.50 9.94 2.89
C VAL A 201 -15.67 9.31 3.62
N LYS A 202 -16.37 8.34 3.00
CA LYS A 202 -17.52 7.65 3.61
C LYS A 202 -17.17 6.92 4.91
N THR A 203 -15.94 6.43 5.01
CA THR A 203 -15.45 5.68 6.17
C THR A 203 -14.98 6.61 7.30
N ALA A 204 -14.48 7.79 6.92
CA ALA A 204 -13.77 8.78 7.74
C ALA A 204 -12.42 8.32 8.32
N TYR A 205 -11.89 7.20 7.84
CA TYR A 205 -10.58 6.69 8.20
C TYR A 205 -10.00 5.77 7.11
N GLY A 206 -8.70 5.53 7.14
CA GLY A 206 -7.98 4.60 6.26
C GLY A 206 -6.62 4.20 6.86
N ARG A 207 -5.97 3.16 6.32
CA ARG A 207 -4.54 2.92 6.64
C ARG A 207 -3.66 3.86 5.82
N CYS A 208 -2.35 3.84 6.04
CA CYS A 208 -1.38 4.70 5.36
C CYS A 208 -1.50 4.65 3.82
N GLY A 209 -1.87 3.50 3.23
CA GLY A 209 -2.11 3.38 1.80
C GLY A 209 -3.35 4.15 1.32
N GLU A 210 -4.44 4.13 2.08
CA GLU A 210 -5.68 4.87 1.82
C GLU A 210 -5.47 6.36 2.00
N GLU A 211 -4.80 6.77 3.07
CA GLU A 211 -4.51 8.20 3.33
C GLU A 211 -3.62 8.78 2.24
N SER A 212 -2.52 8.11 1.88
CA SER A 212 -1.64 8.60 0.81
C SER A 212 -2.30 8.56 -0.57
N THR A 213 -3.13 7.56 -0.86
CA THR A 213 -3.95 7.53 -2.09
C THR A 213 -4.94 8.69 -2.13
N PHE A 214 -5.60 8.96 -1.01
CA PHE A 214 -6.56 10.05 -0.84
C PHE A 214 -5.90 11.42 -1.01
N THR A 215 -4.78 11.68 -0.31
CA THR A 215 -4.04 12.95 -0.41
C THR A 215 -3.47 13.17 -1.81
N VAL A 216 -2.93 12.13 -2.48
CA VAL A 216 -2.49 12.26 -3.88
C VAL A 216 -3.65 12.60 -4.80
N ALA A 217 -4.81 11.92 -4.66
CA ALA A 217 -6.01 12.24 -5.45
C ALA A 217 -6.48 13.69 -5.22
N ALA A 218 -6.47 14.15 -3.96
CA ALA A 218 -6.82 15.53 -3.60
C ALA A 218 -5.88 16.56 -4.22
N LEU A 219 -4.56 16.37 -4.11
CA LEU A 219 -3.56 17.26 -4.72
C LEU A 219 -3.70 17.30 -6.25
N ARG A 220 -3.83 16.14 -6.88
CA ARG A 220 -3.99 16.03 -8.35
C ARG A 220 -5.29 16.66 -8.85
N SER A 221 -6.35 16.66 -8.03
CA SER A 221 -7.64 17.29 -8.39
C SER A 221 -7.51 18.78 -8.68
N VAL A 222 -6.63 19.48 -7.98
CA VAL A 222 -6.30 20.91 -8.19
C VAL A 222 -5.00 21.09 -8.96
N GLY A 223 -4.61 20.11 -9.78
CA GLY A 223 -3.47 20.23 -10.70
C GLY A 223 -2.10 20.28 -10.03
N ILE A 224 -1.98 19.89 -8.76
CA ILE A 224 -0.68 19.79 -8.05
C ILE A 224 -0.06 18.41 -8.37
N PRO A 225 1.17 18.35 -8.93
CA PRO A 225 1.80 17.07 -9.20
C PRO A 225 2.19 16.38 -7.89
N ALA A 226 1.72 15.14 -7.72
CA ALA A 226 1.91 14.37 -6.50
C ALA A 226 2.13 12.88 -6.80
N ARG A 227 2.86 12.20 -5.91
CA ARG A 227 3.11 10.75 -5.97
C ARG A 227 3.05 10.13 -4.58
N GLN A 228 2.55 8.91 -4.50
CA GLN A 228 2.66 8.09 -3.29
C GLN A 228 4.08 7.54 -3.23
N VAL A 229 4.72 7.68 -2.07
CA VAL A 229 6.02 7.07 -1.78
C VAL A 229 5.78 5.94 -0.80
N TYR A 230 6.50 4.83 -1.01
CA TYR A 230 6.36 3.65 -0.19
C TYR A 230 7.73 3.13 0.28
N THR A 231 7.80 2.77 1.56
CA THR A 231 8.82 1.87 2.08
C THR A 231 8.17 0.50 2.28
N PRO A 232 8.52 -0.51 1.46
CA PRO A 232 7.89 -1.83 1.54
C PRO A 232 8.02 -2.47 2.90
N ARG A 233 9.16 -2.28 3.57
CA ARG A 233 9.48 -2.76 4.91
C ARG A 233 10.55 -1.88 5.54
N TRP A 234 10.39 -1.56 6.81
CA TRP A 234 11.45 -0.94 7.59
C TRP A 234 12.56 -1.97 7.90
N ALA A 235 13.82 -1.54 7.90
CA ALA A 235 14.92 -2.44 8.27
C ALA A 235 15.11 -2.54 9.80
N HIS A 236 14.76 -1.46 10.51
CA HIS A 236 15.03 -1.31 11.94
C HIS A 236 13.85 -1.69 12.83
N THR A 237 12.64 -1.82 12.28
CA THR A 237 11.43 -2.27 12.98
C THR A 237 10.58 -3.11 12.03
N ASP A 238 9.69 -3.93 12.55
CA ASP A 238 8.66 -4.58 11.73
C ASP A 238 7.59 -3.54 11.36
N ASP A 239 7.02 -3.66 10.15
CA ASP A 239 6.05 -2.78 9.45
C ASP A 239 6.58 -2.13 8.16
N ASN A 240 5.70 -1.43 7.48
CA ASN A 240 5.85 -0.66 6.25
C ASN A 240 5.21 0.72 6.42
N HIS A 241 5.39 1.62 5.45
CA HIS A 241 4.69 2.90 5.49
C HIS A 241 4.53 3.53 4.11
N ALA A 242 3.43 4.25 3.91
CA ALA A 242 3.13 5.00 2.70
C ALA A 242 2.82 6.45 3.05
N TRP A 243 3.39 7.39 2.29
CA TRP A 243 3.17 8.83 2.44
C TRP A 243 3.17 9.51 1.07
N VAL A 244 3.20 10.84 1.03
CA VAL A 244 3.09 11.61 -0.22
C VAL A 244 4.35 12.45 -0.48
N GLU A 245 4.70 12.59 -1.75
CA GLU A 245 5.54 13.68 -2.23
C GLU A 245 4.76 14.57 -3.21
N ALA A 246 4.92 15.88 -3.07
CA ALA A 246 4.38 16.89 -3.98
C ALA A 246 5.51 17.66 -4.66
N TRP A 247 5.35 17.95 -5.95
CA TRP A 247 6.31 18.73 -6.72
C TRP A 247 6.01 20.21 -6.60
N VAL A 248 6.98 20.99 -6.13
CA VAL A 248 6.87 22.44 -5.96
C VAL A 248 8.09 23.09 -6.62
N ASN A 249 7.87 23.79 -7.73
CA ASN A 249 8.86 24.64 -8.40
C ASN A 249 10.22 23.95 -8.65
N GLY A 250 10.21 22.74 -9.20
CA GLY A 250 11.44 22.01 -9.57
C GLY A 250 11.95 21.03 -8.52
N LYS A 251 11.28 20.91 -7.36
CA LYS A 251 11.71 20.04 -6.26
C LYS A 251 10.56 19.22 -5.70
N TRP A 252 10.84 17.96 -5.36
CA TRP A 252 9.94 17.10 -4.60
C TRP A 252 10.06 17.37 -3.11
N TYR A 253 8.90 17.48 -2.45
CA TYR A 253 8.77 17.65 -1.01
C TYR A 253 7.88 16.56 -0.45
N PHE A 254 8.30 15.92 0.64
CA PHE A 254 7.48 14.92 1.31
C PHE A 254 6.58 15.54 2.37
N LEU A 255 5.47 14.86 2.67
CA LEU A 255 4.51 15.22 3.71
C LEU A 255 3.77 13.97 4.20
N GLY A 256 3.32 13.99 5.45
CA GLY A 256 2.35 13.02 5.96
C GLY A 256 1.03 13.12 5.21
N ALA A 257 0.32 12.00 5.07
CA ALA A 257 -0.93 11.93 4.32
C ALA A 257 -2.11 12.04 5.29
N CYS A 258 -2.96 13.05 5.13
CA CYS A 258 -3.99 13.40 6.13
C CYS A 258 -3.42 13.82 7.49
N GLU A 259 -2.10 14.03 7.58
CA GLU A 259 -1.36 14.37 8.79
C GLU A 259 -0.60 15.70 8.56
N PRO A 260 -1.31 16.85 8.57
CA PRO A 260 -0.72 18.11 8.17
C PRO A 260 0.25 18.63 9.24
N GLU A 261 1.49 18.83 8.80
CA GLU A 261 2.53 19.53 9.55
C GLU A 261 2.62 20.99 9.09
N PRO A 262 3.17 21.90 9.91
CA PRO A 262 3.21 23.33 9.57
C PRO A 262 4.06 23.68 8.34
N VAL A 263 4.93 22.78 7.91
CA VAL A 263 5.87 22.93 6.78
C VAL A 263 6.03 21.61 6.04
N LEU A 264 6.47 21.66 4.79
CA LEU A 264 6.82 20.46 4.02
C LEU A 264 8.19 19.88 4.45
N ASN A 265 8.46 18.63 4.07
CA ASN A 265 9.58 17.81 4.55
C ASN A 265 9.57 17.58 6.07
N LEU A 266 8.37 17.55 6.64
CA LEU A 266 8.13 17.20 8.03
C LEU A 266 7.00 16.18 8.09
N GLY A 267 7.25 15.13 8.85
CA GLY A 267 6.28 14.13 9.28
C GLY A 267 6.84 13.38 10.49
N TRP A 268 5.98 12.65 11.19
CA TRP A 268 6.41 11.83 12.32
C TRP A 268 7.44 10.77 11.93
N PHE A 269 7.44 10.35 10.65
CA PHE A 269 8.31 9.34 10.08
C PHE A 269 9.70 9.86 9.66
N ASN A 270 10.08 11.13 9.88
CA ASN A 270 11.40 11.64 9.48
C ASN A 270 12.57 10.77 10.00
N GLY A 271 12.51 10.36 11.27
CA GLY A 271 13.52 9.48 11.89
C GLY A 271 13.53 8.08 11.28
N PRO A 272 12.38 7.36 11.26
CA PRO A 272 12.25 6.08 10.56
C PRO A 272 12.71 6.12 9.10
N ALA A 273 12.32 7.16 8.34
CA ALA A 273 12.70 7.35 6.94
C ALA A 273 14.21 7.53 6.76
N TYR A 274 14.88 8.27 7.64
CA TYR A 274 16.34 8.38 7.63
C TYR A 274 17.04 7.01 7.77
N ARG A 275 16.36 6.05 8.42
CA ARG A 275 16.83 4.67 8.62
C ARG A 275 16.26 3.67 7.61
N GLY A 276 15.59 4.15 6.56
CA GLY A 276 15.05 3.31 5.50
C GLY A 276 16.15 2.73 4.61
N MET A 277 15.90 1.53 4.09
CA MET A 277 16.77 0.94 3.07
C MET A 277 16.31 1.27 1.65
N LEU A 278 15.00 1.40 1.43
CA LEU A 278 14.44 1.68 0.11
C LEU A 278 13.15 2.49 0.24
N MET A 279 13.06 3.58 -0.52
CA MET A 279 11.83 4.34 -0.75
C MET A 279 11.63 4.38 -2.24
N HIS A 280 10.44 4.01 -2.71
CA HIS A 280 10.16 3.98 -4.13
C HIS A 280 8.75 4.45 -4.46
N THR A 281 8.54 4.70 -5.74
CA THR A 281 7.23 5.04 -6.29
C THR A 281 7.11 4.46 -7.69
N LYS A 282 5.87 4.16 -8.09
CA LYS A 282 5.54 3.68 -9.43
C LYS A 282 5.00 4.84 -10.24
N VAL A 283 5.71 5.19 -11.31
CA VAL A 283 5.35 6.29 -12.22
C VAL A 283 4.69 5.72 -13.46
N PHE A 284 3.50 6.21 -13.79
CA PHE A 284 2.71 5.69 -14.89
C PHE A 284 3.38 5.95 -16.24
N GLY A 285 3.46 4.93 -17.10
CA GLY A 285 4.14 4.98 -18.38
C GLY A 285 5.67 5.01 -18.31
N LYS A 286 6.31 5.18 -19.47
CA LYS A 286 7.78 5.22 -19.64
C LYS A 286 8.35 6.55 -19.15
N TYR A 287 8.64 6.62 -17.86
CA TYR A 287 9.22 7.80 -17.22
C TYR A 287 10.75 7.73 -17.20
N ASN A 288 11.40 8.78 -17.69
CA ASN A 288 12.86 8.89 -17.76
C ASN A 288 13.36 10.08 -16.92
N GLY A 289 13.00 10.07 -15.63
CA GLY A 289 13.47 11.05 -14.66
C GLY A 289 14.93 10.85 -14.23
N PRO A 290 15.46 11.75 -13.39
CA PRO A 290 16.82 11.63 -12.86
C PRO A 290 17.00 10.51 -11.83
N GLU A 291 15.91 9.96 -11.28
CA GLU A 291 15.94 8.91 -10.27
C GLU A 291 16.43 7.55 -10.82
N GLU A 292 17.01 6.71 -9.95
CA GLU A 292 17.39 5.35 -10.36
C GLU A 292 16.15 4.52 -10.71
N VAL A 293 16.09 4.04 -11.96
CA VAL A 293 15.07 3.09 -12.41
C VAL A 293 15.34 1.71 -11.83
N MET A 294 14.41 1.23 -11.00
CA MET A 294 14.48 -0.09 -10.40
C MET A 294 13.94 -1.16 -11.35
N LEU A 295 12.79 -0.87 -11.95
CA LEU A 295 12.05 -1.74 -12.85
C LEU A 295 11.30 -0.89 -13.88
N GLU A 296 11.35 -1.29 -15.14
CA GLU A 296 10.48 -0.75 -16.18
C GLU A 296 9.55 -1.86 -16.67
N THR A 297 8.26 -1.54 -16.79
CA THR A 297 7.21 -2.45 -17.28
C THR A 297 6.44 -1.79 -18.40
N ASP A 298 5.58 -2.55 -19.08
CA ASP A 298 4.69 -2.01 -20.12
C ASP A 298 3.64 -1.01 -19.60
N GLY A 299 3.49 -0.84 -18.28
CA GLY A 299 2.52 0.08 -17.68
C GLY A 299 3.10 1.17 -16.78
N TYR A 300 4.26 0.93 -16.17
CA TYR A 300 4.90 1.89 -15.26
C TYR A 300 6.41 1.72 -15.20
N THR A 301 7.09 2.81 -14.85
CA THR A 301 8.49 2.82 -14.41
C THR A 301 8.53 2.98 -12.89
N GLU A 302 9.18 2.04 -12.21
CA GLU A 302 9.43 2.11 -10.77
C GLU A 302 10.78 2.76 -10.51
N ILE A 303 10.77 3.82 -9.70
CA ILE A 303 11.95 4.62 -9.42
C ILE A 303 12.27 4.64 -7.92
N ASN A 304 13.55 4.70 -7.62
CA ASN A 304 14.06 4.80 -6.27
C ASN A 304 14.23 6.28 -5.87
N VAL A 305 13.63 6.67 -4.75
CA VAL A 305 13.57 8.05 -4.24
C VAL A 305 14.24 8.20 -2.87
N ILE A 306 14.97 7.17 -2.43
CA ILE A 306 15.64 7.13 -1.11
C ILE A 306 16.56 8.33 -0.84
N ASP A 307 17.17 8.90 -1.89
CA ASP A 307 18.08 10.05 -1.75
C ASP A 307 17.41 11.31 -1.21
N ASN A 308 16.06 11.39 -1.24
CA ASN A 308 15.31 12.47 -0.59
C ASN A 308 15.29 12.36 0.95
N TYR A 309 15.64 11.19 1.51
CA TYR A 309 15.41 10.85 2.93
C TYR A 309 16.66 10.48 3.70
N ALA A 310 17.56 9.69 3.09
CA ALA A 310 18.62 9.01 3.83
C ALA A 310 19.96 9.00 3.07
N PRO A 311 21.10 8.90 3.79
CA PRO A 311 22.38 8.62 3.17
C PRO A 311 22.40 7.22 2.53
N THR A 312 22.82 7.16 1.28
CA THR A 312 22.74 5.94 0.47
C THR A 312 24.11 5.39 0.11
N GLY A 313 24.13 4.14 -0.30
CA GLY A 313 25.28 3.45 -0.87
C GLY A 313 24.82 2.55 -2.01
N LYS A 314 25.64 2.47 -3.07
CA LYS A 314 25.43 1.55 -4.18
C LYS A 314 26.19 0.25 -3.93
N ALA A 315 25.55 -0.89 -4.18
CA ALA A 315 26.18 -2.21 -4.15
C ALA A 315 26.00 -2.90 -5.50
N ILE A 316 27.11 -3.36 -6.10
CA ILE A 316 27.07 -4.20 -7.30
C ILE A 316 27.08 -5.66 -6.84
N VAL A 317 26.15 -6.46 -7.38
CA VAL A 317 26.05 -7.90 -7.16
C VAL A 317 26.48 -8.60 -8.44
N THR A 318 27.50 -9.44 -8.34
CA THR A 318 27.96 -10.31 -9.44
C THR A 318 27.49 -11.74 -9.19
N VAL A 319 26.75 -12.33 -10.12
CA VAL A 319 26.27 -13.71 -10.04
C VAL A 319 27.14 -14.62 -10.90
N VAL A 320 27.65 -15.69 -10.31
CA VAL A 320 28.51 -16.67 -10.96
C VAL A 320 28.01 -18.10 -10.81
N ASP A 321 28.38 -18.96 -11.75
CA ASP A 321 28.10 -20.40 -11.69
C ASP A 321 29.09 -21.14 -10.75
N THR A 322 29.03 -22.48 -10.77
CA THR A 322 29.91 -23.31 -9.93
C THR A 322 31.39 -23.20 -10.28
N ASP A 323 31.70 -22.83 -11.52
CA ASP A 323 33.05 -22.73 -12.08
C ASP A 323 33.59 -21.29 -12.02
N GLY A 324 32.77 -20.33 -11.57
CA GLY A 324 33.11 -18.92 -11.44
C GLY A 324 32.83 -18.09 -12.70
N ASN A 325 32.12 -18.63 -13.69
CA ASN A 325 31.73 -17.88 -14.88
C ASN A 325 30.53 -16.97 -14.59
N PRO A 326 30.45 -15.78 -15.19
CA PRO A 326 29.32 -14.88 -15.02
C PRO A 326 28.01 -15.49 -15.55
N VAL A 327 26.91 -15.28 -14.83
CA VAL A 327 25.59 -15.79 -15.19
C VAL A 327 24.68 -14.64 -15.64
N PRO A 328 24.42 -14.48 -16.94
CA PRO A 328 23.50 -13.47 -17.45
C PRO A 328 22.04 -13.84 -17.18
N ASP A 329 21.18 -12.82 -17.10
CA ASP A 329 19.73 -12.96 -16.87
C ASP A 329 19.39 -13.80 -15.62
N ALA A 330 20.24 -13.80 -14.60
CA ALA A 330 19.93 -14.33 -13.28
C ALA A 330 19.01 -13.37 -12.54
N ASN A 331 18.01 -13.90 -11.84
CA ASN A 331 17.07 -13.11 -11.06
C ASN A 331 17.66 -12.86 -9.67
N VAL A 332 17.87 -11.61 -9.29
CA VAL A 332 18.48 -11.18 -8.03
C VAL A 332 17.43 -10.43 -7.22
N GLU A 333 17.04 -11.02 -6.09
CA GLU A 333 16.10 -10.43 -5.14
C GLU A 333 16.86 -9.82 -3.96
N PHE A 334 16.67 -8.52 -3.74
CA PHE A 334 17.15 -7.81 -2.57
C PHE A 334 16.07 -7.84 -1.50
N LYS A 335 16.40 -8.40 -0.32
CA LYS A 335 15.41 -8.71 0.72
C LYS A 335 15.75 -8.05 2.05
N ILE A 336 14.74 -7.48 2.71
CA ILE A 336 14.83 -6.89 4.06
C ILE A 336 14.26 -7.88 5.07
N TYR A 337 14.93 -8.04 6.21
CA TYR A 337 14.35 -8.76 7.34
C TYR A 337 13.21 -7.94 7.96
N ASN A 338 12.00 -8.47 7.93
CA ASN A 338 10.82 -7.88 8.54
C ASN A 338 9.77 -8.97 8.79
N TYR A 339 9.01 -8.92 9.89
CA TYR A 339 8.05 -9.95 10.30
C TYR A 339 8.63 -11.38 10.29
N ALA A 340 9.87 -11.53 10.74
CA ALA A 340 10.61 -12.79 10.72
C ALA A 340 10.67 -13.48 9.35
N GLU A 341 10.57 -12.72 8.26
CA GLU A 341 10.83 -13.14 6.89
C GLU A 341 11.86 -12.25 6.21
N PHE A 342 12.45 -12.72 5.10
CA PHE A 342 13.25 -11.91 4.20
C PHE A 342 12.40 -11.47 3.00
N TYR A 343 11.69 -10.36 3.17
CA TYR A 343 10.75 -9.82 2.19
C TYR A 343 11.48 -9.15 1.01
N THR A 344 11.10 -9.49 -0.23
CA THR A 344 11.69 -8.89 -1.43
C THR A 344 11.25 -7.45 -1.61
N VAL A 345 12.21 -6.52 -1.59
CA VAL A 345 11.96 -5.09 -1.82
C VAL A 345 12.39 -4.61 -3.20
N ALA A 346 13.30 -5.34 -3.86
CA ALA A 346 13.65 -5.10 -5.25
C ALA A 346 14.00 -6.42 -5.94
N ASN A 347 13.63 -6.54 -7.21
CA ASN A 347 14.01 -7.67 -8.06
C ASN A 347 14.62 -7.15 -9.35
N LYS A 348 15.86 -7.57 -9.64
CA LYS A 348 16.60 -7.16 -10.83
C LYS A 348 17.17 -8.37 -11.56
N LYS A 349 17.51 -8.18 -12.83
CA LYS A 349 18.25 -9.17 -13.63
C LYS A 349 19.71 -8.76 -13.78
N THR A 350 20.58 -9.76 -13.90
CA THR A 350 21.98 -9.55 -14.26
C THR A 350 22.16 -9.30 -15.75
N ASP A 351 23.14 -8.46 -16.08
CA ASP A 351 23.59 -8.19 -17.45
C ASP A 351 24.47 -9.33 -18.02
N ALA A 352 25.06 -9.10 -19.20
CA ALA A 352 25.95 -10.04 -19.88
C ALA A 352 27.23 -10.38 -19.08
N GLU A 353 27.64 -9.53 -18.14
CA GLU A 353 28.78 -9.76 -17.24
C GLU A 353 28.34 -10.43 -15.92
N GLY A 354 27.08 -10.83 -15.81
CA GLY A 354 26.52 -11.40 -14.59
C GLY A 354 26.32 -10.36 -13.48
N LYS A 355 26.26 -9.06 -13.80
CA LYS A 355 26.20 -7.99 -12.79
C LYS A 355 24.83 -7.32 -12.75
N THR A 356 24.44 -6.89 -11.56
CA THR A 356 23.32 -5.94 -11.34
C THR A 356 23.65 -5.04 -10.15
N PHE A 357 22.87 -3.99 -9.91
CA PHE A 357 23.11 -3.11 -8.76
C PHE A 357 21.82 -2.55 -8.18
N LEU A 358 21.91 -2.12 -6.92
CA LEU A 358 20.88 -1.33 -6.26
C LEU A 358 21.56 -0.22 -5.45
N THR A 359 20.95 0.97 -5.44
CA THR A 359 21.27 2.01 -4.46
C THR A 359 20.28 1.92 -3.29
N ALA A 360 20.77 1.85 -2.06
CA ALA A 360 19.92 1.70 -0.87
C ALA A 360 20.51 2.45 0.32
N GLY A 361 19.74 2.57 1.41
CA GLY A 361 20.24 3.06 2.69
C GLY A 361 21.44 2.23 3.19
N LYS A 362 22.33 2.85 3.98
CA LYS A 362 23.58 2.21 4.46
C LYS A 362 23.35 1.18 5.58
N GLY A 363 22.79 0.03 5.22
CA GLY A 363 22.59 -1.13 6.09
C GLY A 363 22.77 -2.45 5.34
N ASP A 364 22.27 -3.54 5.92
CA ASP A 364 22.38 -4.90 5.38
C ASP A 364 21.07 -5.37 4.72
N MET A 365 21.17 -6.05 3.58
CA MET A 365 20.09 -6.87 3.01
C MET A 365 20.55 -8.31 2.82
N PHE A 366 19.58 -9.22 2.79
CA PHE A 366 19.78 -10.58 2.32
C PHE A 366 19.53 -10.63 0.81
N VAL A 367 20.49 -11.06 0.02
CA VAL A 367 20.36 -11.09 -1.44
C VAL A 367 20.27 -12.55 -1.90
N TRP A 368 19.19 -12.86 -2.63
CA TRP A 368 18.89 -14.20 -3.13
C TRP A 368 18.92 -14.20 -4.66
N ALA A 369 19.81 -14.98 -5.26
CA ALA A 369 19.95 -15.10 -6.70
C ALA A 369 19.45 -16.47 -7.19
N THR A 370 18.71 -16.49 -8.30
CA THR A 370 18.17 -17.71 -8.92
C THR A 370 18.40 -17.75 -10.43
N LYS A 371 18.65 -18.95 -10.95
CA LYS A 371 18.67 -19.26 -12.39
C LYS A 371 18.47 -20.75 -12.59
N ASP A 372 17.55 -21.13 -13.47
CA ASP A 372 17.35 -22.51 -13.94
C ASP A 372 17.25 -23.55 -12.79
N GLY A 373 16.46 -23.24 -11.75
CA GLY A 373 16.23 -24.11 -10.59
C GLY A 373 17.42 -24.22 -9.62
N LYS A 374 18.47 -23.41 -9.80
CA LYS A 374 19.57 -23.24 -8.85
C LYS A 374 19.46 -21.90 -8.14
N PHE A 375 20.03 -21.82 -6.94
CA PHE A 375 20.10 -20.59 -6.17
C PHE A 375 21.42 -20.40 -5.43
N GLY A 376 21.63 -19.17 -4.98
CA GLY A 376 22.69 -18.75 -4.08
C GLY A 376 22.21 -17.54 -3.29
N PHE A 377 22.81 -17.30 -2.12
CA PHE A 377 22.46 -16.15 -1.31
C PHE A 377 23.64 -15.67 -0.47
N ASP A 378 23.62 -14.39 -0.11
CA ASP A 378 24.58 -13.80 0.83
C ASP A 378 23.99 -12.54 1.50
N LYS A 379 24.63 -12.08 2.58
CA LYS A 379 24.34 -10.79 3.20
C LYS A 379 25.16 -9.69 2.52
N VAL A 380 24.50 -8.65 2.03
CA VAL A 380 25.13 -7.52 1.35
C VAL A 380 24.99 -6.26 2.20
N SER A 381 26.13 -5.61 2.50
CA SER A 381 26.20 -4.35 3.25
C SER A 381 26.38 -3.16 2.32
N PHE A 382 25.35 -2.33 2.20
CA PHE A 382 25.37 -1.17 1.29
C PHE A 382 26.33 -0.09 1.76
N GLY A 383 27.14 0.43 0.83
CA GLY A 383 28.20 1.41 1.11
C GLY A 383 29.50 0.83 1.66
N LYS A 384 29.63 -0.51 1.76
CA LYS A 384 30.87 -1.19 2.20
C LYS A 384 31.61 -1.97 1.11
N GLY A 385 31.01 -2.14 -0.06
CA GLY A 385 31.63 -2.82 -1.22
C GLY A 385 30.62 -3.63 -2.03
N ASP A 386 31.13 -4.32 -3.04
CA ASP A 386 30.37 -5.19 -3.94
C ASP A 386 30.32 -6.64 -3.40
N ALA A 387 29.38 -7.44 -3.91
CA ALA A 387 29.17 -8.83 -3.51
C ALA A 387 29.20 -9.79 -4.70
N THR A 388 29.62 -11.03 -4.46
CA THR A 388 29.59 -12.12 -5.45
C THR A 388 28.73 -13.26 -4.93
N ILE A 389 27.67 -13.63 -5.65
CA ILE A 389 26.76 -14.72 -5.29
C ILE A 389 26.97 -15.89 -6.25
N LYS A 390 27.25 -17.07 -5.67
CA LYS A 390 27.48 -18.30 -6.42
C LYS A 390 26.20 -19.14 -6.47
N LEU A 391 25.77 -19.58 -7.66
CA LEU A 391 24.61 -20.45 -7.85
C LEU A 391 24.98 -21.92 -7.65
N ASP A 392 25.25 -22.28 -6.40
CA ASP A 392 25.77 -23.59 -5.98
C ASP A 392 24.77 -24.47 -5.22
N LYS A 393 23.54 -24.01 -5.01
CA LYS A 393 22.48 -24.72 -4.28
C LYS A 393 21.29 -25.07 -5.16
N LYS A 394 20.52 -26.08 -4.76
CA LYS A 394 19.27 -26.53 -5.38
C LYS A 394 18.20 -26.84 -4.33
N PRO A 395 16.90 -26.70 -4.66
CA PRO A 395 15.82 -27.10 -3.76
C PRO A 395 15.98 -28.56 -3.33
N GLY A 396 16.00 -28.79 -2.02
CA GLY A 396 16.15 -30.12 -1.42
C GLY A 396 17.56 -30.46 -0.94
N ASP A 397 18.57 -29.63 -1.27
CA ASP A 397 19.92 -29.78 -0.72
C ASP A 397 19.91 -29.73 0.81
N ALA A 398 20.69 -30.59 1.44
CA ALA A 398 20.87 -30.60 2.89
C ALA A 398 21.79 -29.45 3.32
N LEU A 399 21.20 -28.28 3.56
CA LEU A 399 21.90 -27.08 4.00
C LEU A 399 21.87 -26.98 5.52
N GLY A 400 23.03 -26.71 6.13
CA GLY A 400 23.10 -26.35 7.55
C GLY A 400 22.42 -25.00 7.82
N ALA A 401 22.08 -24.75 9.07
CA ALA A 401 21.58 -23.44 9.49
C ALA A 401 22.64 -22.35 9.25
N VAL A 402 22.20 -21.19 8.77
CA VAL A 402 23.05 -20.03 8.53
C VAL A 402 22.65 -18.92 9.49
N THR A 403 23.59 -18.48 10.33
CA THR A 403 23.39 -17.35 11.24
C THR A 403 23.69 -16.05 10.52
N LEU A 404 22.81 -15.06 10.68
CA LEU A 404 22.90 -13.77 10.02
C LEU A 404 22.68 -12.65 11.03
N ASP A 405 23.65 -11.74 11.13
CA ASP A 405 23.49 -10.50 11.90
C ASP A 405 23.15 -9.39 10.92
N ILE A 406 21.89 -8.96 10.91
CA ILE A 406 21.37 -7.94 9.99
C ILE A 406 21.44 -6.58 10.68
N ILE A 407 22.22 -5.67 10.10
CA ILE A 407 22.43 -4.32 10.65
C ILE A 407 21.63 -3.31 9.83
N PRO A 408 20.61 -2.63 10.40
CA PRO A 408 19.91 -1.57 9.70
C PRO A 408 20.77 -0.30 9.61
N PRO A 409 20.37 0.69 8.79
CA PRO A 409 21.00 2.00 8.81
C PRO A 409 21.01 2.63 10.20
N VAL A 410 22.07 3.40 10.44
CA VAL A 410 22.28 4.13 11.70
C VAL A 410 21.24 5.22 11.90
N GLU A 411 20.98 5.58 13.15
CA GLU A 411 20.09 6.68 13.49
C GLU A 411 20.60 8.04 12.98
N GLY A 412 19.66 8.93 12.70
CA GLY A 412 19.89 10.31 12.31
C GLY A 412 18.55 11.02 12.10
N SER A 413 18.58 12.22 11.50
CA SER A 413 17.38 13.04 11.34
C SER A 413 17.37 13.77 10.00
N ILE A 414 16.16 13.96 9.48
CA ILE A 414 15.88 14.87 8.37
C ILE A 414 15.50 16.21 8.99
N PRO A 415 16.31 17.27 8.81
CA PRO A 415 16.08 18.55 9.47
C PRO A 415 14.85 19.25 8.91
N ALA A 416 14.02 19.78 9.82
CA ALA A 416 12.92 20.68 9.51
C ALA A 416 12.84 21.75 10.61
N GLU A 417 12.77 23.01 10.20
CA GLU A 417 12.66 24.14 11.13
C GLU A 417 11.21 24.58 11.22
N VAL A 418 10.69 24.64 12.46
CA VAL A 418 9.32 25.07 12.73
C VAL A 418 9.33 25.97 13.96
N THR A 419 8.78 27.18 13.83
CA THR A 419 8.68 28.10 14.96
C THR A 419 7.60 27.65 15.95
N PRO A 420 7.67 28.03 17.24
CA PRO A 420 6.62 27.76 18.21
C PRO A 420 5.23 28.25 17.75
N GLU A 421 5.17 29.40 17.09
CA GLU A 421 3.92 30.00 16.58
C GLU A 421 3.31 29.16 15.45
N GLN A 422 4.14 28.62 14.54
CA GLN A 422 3.68 27.70 13.50
C GLN A 422 3.11 26.41 14.11
N LYS A 423 3.78 25.85 15.13
CA LYS A 423 3.29 24.66 15.83
C LYS A 423 1.96 24.93 16.53
N GLU A 424 1.83 26.06 17.21
CA GLU A 424 0.61 26.41 17.92
C GLU A 424 -0.56 26.67 16.95
N ALA A 425 -0.30 27.38 15.85
CA ALA A 425 -1.30 27.62 14.81
C ALA A 425 -1.79 26.31 14.17
N ASN A 426 -0.87 25.40 13.83
CA ASN A 426 -1.19 24.09 13.29
C ASN A 426 -1.99 23.25 14.29
N ALA A 427 -1.56 23.20 15.55
CA ALA A 427 -2.27 22.47 16.59
C ALA A 427 -3.70 22.98 16.79
N LYS A 428 -3.93 24.30 16.75
CA LYS A 428 -5.28 24.87 16.81
C LYS A 428 -6.12 24.40 15.62
N ARG A 429 -5.54 24.41 14.43
CA ARG A 429 -6.20 24.02 13.19
C ARG A 429 -6.59 22.54 13.19
N LEU A 430 -5.69 21.64 13.60
CA LEU A 430 -5.97 20.21 13.76
C LEU A 430 -7.19 19.95 14.66
N LEU A 431 -7.36 20.71 15.76
CA LEU A 431 -8.54 20.58 16.63
C LEU A 431 -9.85 20.98 15.94
N GLU A 432 -9.81 22.01 15.09
CA GLU A 432 -10.98 22.46 14.31
C GLU A 432 -11.35 21.41 13.26
N GLU A 433 -10.34 20.83 12.60
CA GLU A 433 -10.49 19.78 11.58
C GLU A 433 -11.03 18.48 12.19
N ASP A 434 -10.53 18.07 13.36
CA ASP A 434 -11.08 16.95 14.14
C ASP A 434 -12.56 17.15 14.45
N ALA A 435 -12.96 18.38 14.81
CA ALA A 435 -14.35 18.69 15.12
C ALA A 435 -15.26 18.58 13.88
N ILE A 436 -14.76 18.98 12.71
CA ILE A 436 -15.46 18.81 11.42
C ILE A 436 -15.68 17.33 11.13
N ARG A 437 -14.62 16.52 11.20
CA ARG A 437 -14.68 15.07 10.96
C ARG A 437 -15.60 14.36 11.96
N ASN A 438 -15.49 14.67 13.24
CA ASN A 438 -16.32 14.06 14.29
C ASN A 438 -17.80 14.43 14.17
N LYS A 439 -18.12 15.63 13.68
CA LYS A 439 -19.51 16.00 13.36
C LYS A 439 -20.08 15.14 12.23
N TYR A 440 -19.27 14.81 11.22
CA TYR A 440 -19.66 13.89 10.17
C TYR A 440 -19.85 12.46 10.70
N VAL A 441 -18.88 11.94 11.47
CA VAL A 441 -18.97 10.59 12.08
C VAL A 441 -20.18 10.45 13.00
N ALA A 442 -20.57 11.50 13.71
CA ALA A 442 -21.76 11.50 14.57
C ALA A 442 -23.09 11.34 13.79
N THR A 443 -23.07 11.46 12.45
CA THR A 443 -24.26 11.19 11.61
C THR A 443 -24.47 9.71 11.29
N PHE A 444 -23.49 8.85 11.63
CA PHE A 444 -23.54 7.43 11.31
C PHE A 444 -24.56 6.67 12.17
N TYR A 445 -24.70 5.39 11.87
CA TYR A 445 -25.63 4.51 12.55
C TYR A 445 -25.30 4.38 14.05
N THR A 446 -26.32 4.17 14.88
CA THR A 446 -26.19 4.00 16.33
C THR A 446 -26.73 2.63 16.75
N GLU A 447 -26.27 2.12 17.90
CA GLU A 447 -26.77 0.87 18.49
C GLU A 447 -28.31 0.90 18.65
N GLU A 448 -28.86 2.00 19.16
CA GLU A 448 -30.31 2.17 19.34
C GLU A 448 -31.09 2.03 18.01
N LYS A 449 -30.58 2.62 16.91
CA LYS A 449 -31.19 2.46 15.59
C LYS A 449 -31.08 1.03 15.09
N ALA A 450 -29.97 0.34 15.37
CA ALA A 450 -29.74 -1.03 14.93
C ALA A 450 -30.63 -2.02 15.66
N GLU A 451 -30.81 -1.84 16.96
CA GLU A 451 -31.78 -2.61 17.75
C GLU A 451 -33.21 -2.39 17.27
N ALA A 452 -33.58 -1.14 16.96
CA ALA A 452 -34.90 -0.82 16.42
C ALA A 452 -35.14 -1.50 15.05
N LEU A 453 -34.15 -1.44 14.14
CA LEU A 453 -34.20 -2.11 12.84
C LEU A 453 -34.28 -3.63 12.99
N ALA A 454 -33.47 -4.21 13.87
CA ALA A 454 -33.45 -5.65 14.10
C ALA A 454 -34.80 -6.16 14.60
N LYS A 455 -35.41 -5.42 15.53
CA LYS A 455 -36.76 -5.69 16.04
C LYS A 455 -37.82 -5.56 14.94
N GLU A 456 -37.72 -4.53 14.10
CA GLU A 456 -38.63 -4.32 12.97
C GLU A 456 -38.57 -5.47 11.96
N LEU A 457 -37.35 -5.92 11.62
CA LEU A 457 -37.12 -6.93 10.60
C LEU A 457 -37.13 -8.37 11.13
N GLY A 458 -37.18 -8.57 12.46
CA GLY A 458 -37.15 -9.89 13.09
C GLY A 458 -35.82 -10.63 12.89
N ILE A 459 -34.70 -9.90 12.95
CA ILE A 459 -33.33 -10.41 12.76
C ILE A 459 -32.50 -10.24 14.04
N ASP A 460 -31.31 -10.84 14.08
CA ASP A 460 -30.44 -10.81 15.27
C ASP A 460 -29.96 -9.39 15.60
N PRO A 461 -30.22 -8.86 16.82
CA PRO A 461 -29.89 -7.48 17.16
C PRO A 461 -28.40 -7.22 17.29
N LEU A 462 -27.60 -8.18 17.79
CA LEU A 462 -26.17 -8.00 17.97
C LEU A 462 -25.48 -7.94 16.61
N LYS A 463 -25.76 -8.90 15.73
CA LYS A 463 -25.20 -8.91 14.36
C LYS A 463 -25.66 -7.69 13.56
N THR A 464 -26.92 -7.27 13.71
CA THR A 464 -27.41 -6.07 13.02
C THR A 464 -26.65 -4.82 13.48
N SER A 465 -26.37 -4.71 14.79
CA SER A 465 -25.53 -3.64 15.33
C SER A 465 -24.12 -3.67 14.75
N ASP A 466 -23.46 -4.83 14.79
CA ASP A 466 -22.11 -5.01 14.25
C ASP A 466 -22.02 -4.59 12.77
N PHE A 467 -22.97 -5.04 11.94
CA PHE A 467 -22.99 -4.72 10.52
C PHE A 467 -23.27 -3.24 10.25
N LEU A 468 -24.25 -2.63 10.92
CA LEU A 468 -24.63 -1.25 10.62
C LEU A 468 -23.64 -0.24 11.19
N ILE A 469 -23.05 -0.49 12.36
CA ILE A 469 -21.96 0.33 12.90
C ILE A 469 -20.69 0.13 12.07
N GLY A 470 -20.36 -1.12 11.74
CA GLY A 470 -19.20 -1.47 10.92
C GLY A 470 -19.24 -0.92 9.49
N SER A 471 -20.44 -0.67 8.96
CA SER A 471 -20.64 -0.09 7.62
C SER A 471 -20.32 1.42 7.52
N ARG A 472 -20.13 2.12 8.65
CA ARG A 472 -19.78 3.56 8.69
C ARG A 472 -20.73 4.37 7.80
N GLY A 473 -20.24 5.28 6.95
CA GLY A 473 -21.08 6.06 6.04
C GLY A 473 -21.83 5.27 4.96
N ASN A 474 -21.60 3.96 4.83
CA ASN A 474 -22.32 3.07 3.90
C ASN A 474 -23.58 2.43 4.51
N TRP A 475 -23.93 2.78 5.76
CA TRP A 475 -25.07 2.20 6.48
C TRP A 475 -26.39 2.25 5.71
N MET A 476 -26.60 3.26 4.87
CA MET A 476 -27.81 3.38 4.04
C MET A 476 -27.94 2.23 3.05
N GLU A 477 -26.83 1.76 2.47
CA GLU A 477 -26.83 0.64 1.53
C GLU A 477 -27.09 -0.69 2.25
N ILE A 478 -26.51 -0.89 3.44
CA ILE A 478 -26.73 -2.11 4.22
C ILE A 478 -28.16 -2.16 4.79
N GLU A 479 -28.68 -1.05 5.30
CA GLU A 479 -30.07 -0.97 5.76
C GLU A 479 -31.04 -1.18 4.59
N LYS A 480 -30.80 -0.55 3.44
CA LYS A 480 -31.60 -0.77 2.23
C LYS A 480 -31.63 -2.24 1.84
N PHE A 481 -30.48 -2.90 1.78
CA PHE A 481 -30.37 -4.32 1.48
C PHE A 481 -31.21 -5.19 2.44
N LEU A 482 -31.12 -4.95 3.76
CA LEU A 482 -31.88 -5.71 4.75
C LEU A 482 -33.39 -5.45 4.65
N ARG A 483 -33.81 -4.20 4.41
CA ARG A 483 -35.23 -3.82 4.27
C ARG A 483 -35.87 -4.37 3.01
N GLU A 484 -35.15 -4.32 1.88
CA GLU A 484 -35.62 -4.84 0.59
C GLU A 484 -35.56 -6.37 0.53
N THR A 485 -34.87 -7.02 1.47
CA THR A 485 -34.81 -8.49 1.57
C THR A 485 -36.13 -9.08 2.12
N PRO A 486 -36.77 -10.01 1.39
CA PRO A 486 -37.94 -10.75 1.87
C PRO A 486 -37.69 -11.49 3.18
N ALA A 487 -38.70 -11.57 4.05
CA ALA A 487 -38.56 -12.10 5.40
C ALA A 487 -37.97 -13.52 5.48
N ASP A 488 -38.31 -14.38 4.51
CA ASP A 488 -37.81 -15.75 4.38
C ASP A 488 -36.32 -15.82 3.99
N LYS A 489 -35.79 -14.80 3.31
CA LYS A 489 -34.37 -14.73 2.91
C LYS A 489 -33.47 -13.99 3.89
N ARG A 490 -34.02 -13.28 4.88
CA ARG A 490 -33.25 -12.51 5.85
C ARG A 490 -32.17 -13.32 6.60
N PRO A 491 -32.41 -14.58 7.02
CA PRO A 491 -31.35 -15.38 7.62
C PRO A 491 -30.13 -15.58 6.71
N VAL A 492 -30.36 -15.79 5.41
CA VAL A 492 -29.29 -15.94 4.41
C VAL A 492 -28.61 -14.60 4.13
N ALA A 493 -29.38 -13.50 4.11
CA ALA A 493 -28.81 -12.15 3.98
C ALA A 493 -27.87 -11.81 5.16
N MET A 494 -28.27 -12.15 6.39
CA MET A 494 -27.41 -11.99 7.57
C MET A 494 -26.16 -12.88 7.47
N ALA A 495 -26.30 -14.12 6.99
CA ALA A 495 -25.15 -15.01 6.76
C ALA A 495 -24.20 -14.48 5.67
N LEU A 496 -24.71 -13.79 4.64
CA LEU A 496 -23.90 -13.14 3.61
C LEU A 496 -23.07 -12.00 4.20
N LEU A 497 -23.68 -11.13 5.02
CA LEU A 497 -22.96 -10.05 5.70
C LEU A 497 -21.89 -10.57 6.68
N ASP A 498 -22.09 -11.77 7.24
CA ASP A 498 -21.17 -12.42 8.18
C ASP A 498 -19.86 -12.92 7.53
N VAL A 499 -19.86 -13.16 6.22
CA VAL A 499 -18.74 -13.79 5.49
C VAL A 499 -17.96 -12.84 4.59
N ILE A 500 -18.46 -11.62 4.38
CA ILE A 500 -17.74 -10.56 3.66
C ILE A 500 -16.77 -9.84 4.61
N SER A 501 -15.81 -9.10 4.05
CA SER A 501 -14.83 -8.37 4.86
C SER A 501 -15.42 -7.11 5.50
N ALA A 502 -14.75 -6.58 6.52
CA ALA A 502 -15.11 -5.31 7.13
C ALA A 502 -15.05 -4.12 6.14
N LYS A 503 -14.22 -4.17 5.09
CA LYS A 503 -14.25 -3.15 4.02
C LYS A 503 -15.45 -3.29 3.12
N ASP A 504 -15.91 -4.51 2.87
CA ASP A 504 -17.08 -4.74 2.02
C ASP A 504 -18.35 -4.13 2.62
N LEU A 505 -18.49 -4.17 3.95
CA LEU A 505 -19.57 -3.44 4.64
C LEU A 505 -19.52 -1.92 4.41
N ARG A 506 -18.33 -1.36 4.19
CA ARG A 506 -18.09 0.09 4.06
C ARG A 506 -18.19 0.61 2.63
N ASP A 507 -18.16 -0.26 1.62
CA ASP A 507 -18.16 0.20 0.22
C ASP A 507 -18.96 -0.64 -0.77
N THR A 508 -19.64 -1.71 -0.33
CA THR A 508 -20.50 -2.51 -1.21
C THR A 508 -21.91 -1.92 -1.30
N PRO A 509 -22.42 -1.62 -2.51
CA PRO A 509 -23.81 -1.17 -2.70
C PRO A 509 -24.84 -2.26 -2.41
N ALA A 510 -26.05 -1.87 -2.03
CA ALA A 510 -27.18 -2.77 -1.76
C ALA A 510 -27.50 -3.67 -2.96
N SER A 511 -27.38 -3.14 -4.18
CA SER A 511 -27.64 -3.88 -5.42
C SER A 511 -26.66 -5.02 -5.66
N VAL A 512 -25.41 -4.89 -5.20
CA VAL A 512 -24.40 -5.95 -5.32
C VAL A 512 -24.68 -7.07 -4.32
N LEU A 513 -25.00 -6.72 -3.07
CA LEU A 513 -25.42 -7.70 -2.06
C LEU A 513 -26.70 -8.43 -2.48
N ALA A 514 -27.67 -7.69 -3.04
CA ALA A 514 -28.91 -8.25 -3.56
C ALA A 514 -28.69 -9.19 -4.76
N ASP A 515 -27.77 -8.88 -5.67
CA ASP A 515 -27.39 -9.79 -6.76
C ASP A 515 -26.88 -11.12 -6.19
N HIS A 516 -25.97 -11.05 -5.22
CA HIS A 516 -25.41 -12.25 -4.62
C HIS A 516 -26.44 -13.07 -3.84
N LEU A 517 -27.32 -12.42 -3.08
CA LEU A 517 -28.38 -13.08 -2.32
C LEU A 517 -29.40 -13.75 -3.25
N ASN A 518 -29.84 -13.04 -4.30
CA ASN A 518 -30.96 -13.51 -5.13
C ASN A 518 -30.56 -14.53 -6.18
N ASN A 519 -29.29 -14.55 -6.57
CA ASN A 519 -28.75 -15.44 -7.60
C ASN A 519 -27.83 -16.52 -7.01
N THR A 520 -28.01 -16.88 -5.74
CA THR A 520 -27.38 -18.04 -5.11
C THR A 520 -28.44 -19.05 -4.70
N GLU A 521 -28.34 -20.26 -5.25
CA GLU A 521 -29.18 -21.37 -4.82
C GLU A 521 -28.71 -21.86 -3.44
N GLU A 522 -29.61 -21.88 -2.47
CA GLU A 522 -29.32 -22.39 -1.14
C GLU A 522 -29.13 -23.91 -1.19
N VAL A 523 -27.96 -24.39 -0.76
CA VAL A 523 -27.65 -25.82 -0.70
C VAL A 523 -27.29 -26.22 0.71
N LYS A 524 -27.71 -27.43 1.11
CA LYS A 524 -27.36 -28.01 2.41
C LYS A 524 -25.91 -28.48 2.41
N SER A 525 -24.99 -27.58 2.68
CA SER A 525 -23.56 -27.84 2.76
C SER A 525 -22.92 -27.02 3.88
N GLU A 526 -22.03 -27.62 4.66
CA GLU A 526 -21.21 -26.89 5.65
C GLU A 526 -20.32 -25.83 4.98
N GLN A 527 -20.07 -25.97 3.68
CA GLN A 527 -19.27 -25.04 2.89
C GLN A 527 -20.11 -23.92 2.26
N PHE A 528 -21.44 -23.93 2.43
CA PHE A 528 -22.34 -23.02 1.75
C PHE A 528 -22.00 -21.55 2.04
N ASN A 529 -21.98 -21.15 3.31
CA ASN A 529 -21.74 -19.76 3.68
C ASN A 529 -20.35 -19.28 3.19
N ASN A 530 -19.29 -20.02 3.51
CA ASN A 530 -17.92 -19.58 3.28
C ASN A 530 -17.45 -19.71 1.82
N TYR A 531 -17.95 -20.69 1.08
CA TYR A 531 -17.38 -21.06 -0.22
C TYR A 531 -18.42 -21.22 -1.34
N ILE A 532 -19.69 -20.92 -1.10
CA ILE A 532 -20.69 -20.74 -2.16
C ILE A 532 -21.31 -19.36 -2.06
N LEU A 533 -21.94 -18.99 -0.94
CA LEU A 533 -22.63 -17.71 -0.72
C LEU A 533 -21.68 -16.53 -0.72
N ASN A 534 -20.53 -16.68 -0.04
CA ASN A 534 -19.54 -15.62 0.10
C ASN A 534 -19.07 -15.09 -1.27
N PRO A 535 -19.35 -13.82 -1.61
CA PRO A 535 -18.89 -13.23 -2.86
C PRO A 535 -17.40 -12.88 -2.85
N ARG A 536 -16.81 -12.72 -1.66
CA ARG A 536 -15.41 -12.37 -1.41
C ARG A 536 -14.51 -13.59 -1.67
N VAL A 537 -13.64 -13.50 -2.67
CA VAL A 537 -12.68 -14.55 -3.01
C VAL A 537 -11.29 -14.20 -2.49
N ALA A 538 -10.81 -13.00 -2.79
CA ALA A 538 -9.53 -12.44 -2.36
C ALA A 538 -9.70 -10.93 -2.09
N ASN A 539 -8.85 -10.07 -2.65
CA ASN A 539 -8.83 -8.62 -2.42
C ASN A 539 -9.48 -7.79 -3.54
N GLU A 540 -10.26 -8.40 -4.45
CA GLU A 540 -10.98 -7.71 -5.53
C GLU A 540 -12.07 -6.73 -5.03
N PHE A 541 -12.68 -5.94 -5.90
CA PHE A 541 -13.93 -5.26 -5.54
C PHE A 541 -15.14 -6.19 -5.73
N LEU A 542 -16.14 -6.07 -4.86
CA LEU A 542 -17.37 -6.84 -5.06
C LEU A 542 -18.22 -6.22 -6.17
N THR A 543 -18.59 -7.06 -7.14
CA THR A 543 -19.43 -6.68 -8.30
C THR A 543 -20.59 -7.65 -8.43
N PRO A 544 -21.72 -7.25 -9.05
CA PRO A 544 -22.92 -8.10 -9.18
C PRO A 544 -22.73 -9.17 -10.26
N TYR A 545 -21.78 -10.08 -10.06
CA TYR A 545 -21.34 -11.03 -11.09
C TYR A 545 -22.24 -12.26 -11.21
N ARG A 546 -23.14 -12.54 -10.26
CA ARG A 546 -23.88 -13.82 -10.28
C ARG A 546 -24.95 -13.84 -11.34
N SER A 547 -25.83 -12.84 -11.38
CA SER A 547 -26.83 -12.74 -12.46
C SER A 547 -26.14 -12.67 -13.83
N TYR A 548 -25.02 -11.95 -13.91
CA TYR A 548 -24.22 -11.87 -15.13
C TYR A 548 -23.74 -13.24 -15.60
N PHE A 549 -23.14 -14.05 -14.72
CA PHE A 549 -22.67 -15.39 -15.11
C PHE A 549 -23.82 -16.36 -15.39
N GLN A 550 -24.93 -16.28 -14.66
CA GLN A 550 -26.12 -17.08 -14.99
C GLN A 550 -26.66 -16.77 -16.39
N ALA A 551 -26.56 -15.52 -16.84
CA ALA A 551 -27.03 -15.11 -18.17
C ALA A 551 -26.02 -15.41 -19.30
N ASN A 552 -24.72 -15.40 -19.00
CA ASN A 552 -23.67 -15.42 -20.04
C ASN A 552 -22.83 -16.71 -20.09
N VAL A 553 -22.85 -17.54 -19.04
CA VAL A 553 -22.19 -18.86 -19.07
C VAL A 553 -23.08 -19.84 -19.82
N ASP A 554 -22.50 -20.56 -20.79
CA ASP A 554 -23.22 -21.55 -21.58
C ASP A 554 -23.90 -22.62 -20.68
N ALA A 555 -25.16 -22.92 -20.97
CA ALA A 555 -25.96 -23.82 -20.13
C ALA A 555 -25.44 -25.27 -20.13
N ALA A 556 -24.84 -25.73 -21.24
CA ALA A 556 -24.23 -27.06 -21.31
C ALA A 556 -22.95 -27.11 -20.47
N LEU A 557 -22.10 -26.08 -20.54
CA LEU A 557 -20.94 -25.94 -19.67
C LEU A 557 -21.35 -25.90 -18.19
N ALA A 558 -22.36 -25.10 -17.84
CA ALA A 558 -22.85 -24.99 -16.46
C ALA A 558 -23.30 -26.35 -15.92
N LYS A 559 -24.05 -27.12 -16.73
CA LYS A 559 -24.47 -28.48 -16.35
C LYS A 559 -23.28 -29.42 -16.18
N GLN A 560 -22.35 -29.42 -17.14
CA GLN A 560 -21.16 -30.26 -17.09
C GLN A 560 -20.27 -29.94 -15.87
N ALA A 561 -20.07 -28.66 -15.58
CA ALA A 561 -19.26 -28.22 -14.44
C ALA A 561 -19.88 -28.60 -13.09
N LYS A 562 -21.21 -28.62 -12.98
CA LYS A 562 -21.90 -29.12 -11.77
C LYS A 562 -21.70 -30.62 -11.56
N GLU A 563 -21.66 -31.40 -12.64
CA GLU A 563 -21.42 -32.86 -12.60
C GLU A 563 -19.92 -33.17 -12.37
N ASP A 564 -19.03 -32.44 -13.04
CA ASP A 564 -17.59 -32.52 -12.87
C ASP A 564 -16.93 -31.13 -13.03
N PRO A 565 -16.49 -30.49 -11.92
CA PRO A 565 -15.89 -29.15 -11.98
C PRO A 565 -14.64 -29.06 -12.88
N GLN A 566 -14.03 -30.18 -13.25
CA GLN A 566 -12.93 -30.20 -14.24
C GLN A 566 -13.34 -29.59 -15.57
N ALA A 567 -14.61 -29.69 -15.97
CA ALA A 567 -15.11 -29.06 -17.19
C ALA A 567 -14.91 -27.53 -17.17
N LEU A 568 -15.05 -26.90 -16.00
CA LEU A 568 -14.80 -25.47 -15.84
C LEU A 568 -13.30 -25.14 -15.92
N VAL A 569 -12.43 -25.98 -15.34
CA VAL A 569 -10.97 -25.82 -15.44
C VAL A 569 -10.53 -25.84 -16.91
N GLU A 570 -10.97 -26.84 -17.67
CA GLU A 570 -10.64 -26.95 -19.11
C GLU A 570 -11.22 -25.79 -19.92
N TRP A 571 -12.41 -25.32 -19.57
CA TRP A 571 -12.98 -24.15 -20.22
C TRP A 571 -12.14 -22.89 -19.95
N VAL A 572 -11.70 -22.66 -18.71
CA VAL A 572 -10.83 -21.51 -18.38
C VAL A 572 -9.50 -21.60 -19.13
N LYS A 573 -8.85 -22.77 -19.15
CA LYS A 573 -7.60 -22.99 -19.90
C LYS A 573 -7.73 -22.68 -21.39
N LYS A 574 -8.88 -23.02 -21.97
CA LYS A 574 -9.16 -22.81 -23.39
C LYS A 574 -9.52 -21.38 -23.74
N ASN A 575 -10.27 -20.69 -22.86
CA ASN A 575 -10.92 -19.42 -23.21
C ASN A 575 -10.34 -18.20 -22.52
N ILE A 576 -9.46 -18.36 -21.52
CA ILE A 576 -8.80 -17.25 -20.83
C ILE A 576 -7.31 -17.30 -21.12
N THR A 577 -6.80 -16.31 -21.85
CA THR A 577 -5.37 -16.18 -22.12
C THR A 577 -4.68 -15.49 -20.94
N ILE A 578 -3.61 -16.10 -20.44
CA ILE A 578 -2.81 -15.50 -19.36
C ILE A 578 -1.80 -14.51 -19.93
N ASN A 579 -1.87 -13.26 -19.49
CA ASN A 579 -0.88 -12.23 -19.80
C ASN A 579 -0.57 -11.37 -18.57
N ASP A 580 0.44 -11.80 -17.83
CA ASP A 580 0.91 -11.13 -16.61
C ASP A 580 1.51 -9.72 -16.88
N ALA A 581 2.05 -9.49 -18.08
CA ALA A 581 2.70 -8.21 -18.44
C ALA A 581 1.68 -7.06 -18.59
N LEU A 582 0.42 -7.38 -18.89
CA LEU A 582 -0.65 -6.38 -18.96
C LEU A 582 -1.20 -5.95 -17.59
N ASN A 583 -0.80 -6.64 -16.51
CA ASN A 583 -1.15 -6.27 -15.15
C ASN A 583 0.05 -6.38 -14.21
N PRO A 584 1.11 -5.57 -14.43
CA PRO A 584 2.36 -5.71 -13.70
C PRO A 584 2.22 -5.34 -12.21
N GLN A 585 1.18 -4.61 -11.84
CA GLN A 585 0.87 -4.27 -10.44
C GLN A 585 0.10 -5.39 -9.71
N ARG A 586 -0.37 -6.41 -10.42
CA ARG A 586 -1.17 -7.53 -9.87
C ARG A 586 -2.45 -7.06 -9.15
N ILE A 587 -3.06 -6.00 -9.65
CA ILE A 587 -4.33 -5.49 -9.14
C ILE A 587 -5.43 -6.44 -9.62
N PRO A 588 -6.26 -7.01 -8.75
CA PRO A 588 -7.30 -7.94 -9.17
C PRO A 588 -8.22 -7.34 -10.23
N VAL A 589 -8.31 -7.98 -11.39
CA VAL A 589 -9.34 -7.69 -12.40
C VAL A 589 -10.64 -8.31 -11.93
N MET A 590 -11.73 -7.55 -11.98
CA MET A 590 -13.04 -8.02 -11.52
C MET A 590 -13.49 -9.23 -12.36
N PRO A 591 -14.23 -10.20 -11.79
CA PRO A 591 -14.62 -11.42 -12.51
C PRO A 591 -15.32 -11.18 -13.84
N MET A 592 -16.17 -10.14 -13.92
CA MET A 592 -16.84 -9.78 -15.17
C MET A 592 -15.87 -9.22 -16.22
N GLY A 593 -14.84 -8.45 -15.81
CA GLY A 593 -13.80 -7.93 -16.70
C GLY A 593 -13.00 -9.05 -17.34
N VAL A 594 -12.58 -10.05 -16.55
CA VAL A 594 -11.90 -11.26 -17.06
C VAL A 594 -12.77 -12.00 -18.07
N PHE A 595 -14.08 -12.12 -17.79
CA PHE A 595 -15.00 -12.76 -18.73
C PHE A 595 -15.13 -11.99 -20.04
N LYS A 596 -15.25 -10.66 -20.00
CA LYS A 596 -15.41 -9.83 -21.20
C LYS A 596 -14.14 -9.83 -22.07
N ALA A 597 -12.98 -9.62 -21.44
CA ALA A 597 -11.72 -9.45 -22.15
C ALA A 597 -11.07 -10.76 -22.59
N ARG A 598 -11.47 -11.90 -21.98
CA ARG A 598 -10.85 -13.23 -22.22
C ARG A 598 -9.34 -13.26 -21.94
N ILE A 599 -8.84 -12.25 -21.25
CA ILE A 599 -7.42 -12.05 -20.95
C ILE A 599 -7.31 -11.59 -19.50
N ALA A 600 -6.39 -12.18 -18.76
CA ALA A 600 -6.15 -11.83 -17.36
C ALA A 600 -4.72 -12.22 -16.94
N ASP A 601 -4.25 -11.66 -15.83
CA ASP A 601 -3.11 -12.25 -15.14
C ASP A 601 -3.54 -13.49 -14.32
N LYS A 602 -2.57 -14.28 -13.86
CA LYS A 602 -2.84 -15.53 -13.13
C LYS A 602 -3.70 -15.34 -11.87
N GLY A 603 -3.47 -14.26 -11.11
CA GLY A 603 -4.21 -13.98 -9.88
C GLY A 603 -5.67 -13.66 -10.17
N SER A 604 -5.92 -12.80 -11.15
CA SER A 604 -7.27 -12.46 -11.59
C SER A 604 -8.01 -13.63 -12.21
N ARG A 605 -7.33 -14.50 -12.97
CA ARG A 605 -7.90 -15.78 -13.46
C ARG A 605 -8.35 -16.67 -12.28
N ASN A 606 -7.57 -16.74 -11.21
CA ASN A 606 -7.94 -17.54 -10.03
C ASN A 606 -9.22 -17.04 -9.38
N ILE A 607 -9.31 -15.72 -9.18
CA ILE A 607 -10.49 -15.07 -8.62
C ILE A 607 -11.71 -15.33 -9.52
N PHE A 608 -11.54 -15.13 -10.83
CA PHE A 608 -12.57 -15.40 -11.83
C PHE A 608 -13.06 -16.86 -11.80
N PHE A 609 -12.16 -17.84 -11.79
CA PHE A 609 -12.52 -19.26 -11.73
C PHE A 609 -13.38 -19.56 -10.48
N VAL A 610 -12.95 -19.09 -9.32
CA VAL A 610 -13.71 -19.29 -8.06
C VAL A 610 -15.08 -18.59 -8.15
N ALA A 611 -15.14 -17.36 -8.66
CA ALA A 611 -16.39 -16.61 -8.80
C ALA A 611 -17.40 -17.33 -9.70
N VAL A 612 -16.96 -17.87 -10.85
CA VAL A 612 -17.85 -18.66 -11.74
C VAL A 612 -18.24 -19.98 -11.07
N ALA A 613 -17.30 -20.72 -10.48
CA ALA A 613 -17.59 -21.98 -9.78
C ALA A 613 -18.66 -21.77 -8.68
N ARG A 614 -18.50 -20.74 -7.84
CA ARG A 614 -19.48 -20.37 -6.80
C ARG A 614 -20.83 -19.96 -7.38
N SER A 615 -20.83 -19.28 -8.53
CA SER A 615 -22.07 -18.90 -9.24
C SER A 615 -22.82 -20.11 -9.80
N LEU A 616 -22.10 -21.22 -10.05
CA LEU A 616 -22.66 -22.51 -10.44
C LEU A 616 -22.97 -23.42 -9.23
N GLY A 617 -22.84 -22.93 -8.00
CA GLY A 617 -23.11 -23.71 -6.78
C GLY A 617 -22.01 -24.71 -6.40
N ILE A 618 -20.81 -24.58 -6.97
CA ILE A 618 -19.66 -25.43 -6.67
C ILE A 618 -18.83 -24.75 -5.57
N PRO A 619 -18.61 -25.38 -4.39
CA PRO A 619 -17.71 -24.83 -3.39
C PRO A 619 -16.30 -24.67 -3.97
N ALA A 620 -15.77 -23.45 -3.94
CA ALA A 620 -14.45 -23.14 -4.47
C ALA A 620 -13.76 -22.06 -3.63
N ARG A 621 -12.42 -22.08 -3.60
CA ARG A 621 -11.61 -21.13 -2.82
C ARG A 621 -10.21 -20.93 -3.39
N ILE A 622 -9.57 -19.86 -2.95
CA ILE A 622 -8.11 -19.76 -2.90
C ILE A 622 -7.73 -20.14 -1.47
N GLU A 623 -7.02 -21.26 -1.30
CA GLU A 623 -6.61 -21.80 -0.01
C GLU A 623 -5.65 -20.82 0.68
N PRO A 624 -5.89 -20.41 1.93
CA PRO A 624 -5.21 -19.26 2.54
C PRO A 624 -3.70 -19.46 2.76
N VAL A 625 -3.22 -20.69 2.97
CA VAL A 625 -1.82 -20.96 3.34
C VAL A 625 -0.87 -20.91 2.15
N ALA A 626 -1.10 -21.78 1.16
CA ALA A 626 -0.25 -21.90 -0.02
C ALA A 626 -0.81 -21.10 -1.21
N ARG A 627 -1.99 -20.49 -1.06
CA ARG A 627 -2.71 -19.73 -2.12
C ARG A 627 -3.06 -20.59 -3.34
N LYS A 628 -3.28 -21.89 -3.12
CA LYS A 628 -3.72 -22.84 -4.16
C LYS A 628 -5.19 -22.62 -4.50
N VAL A 629 -5.53 -22.66 -5.77
CA VAL A 629 -6.94 -22.66 -6.19
C VAL A 629 -7.51 -24.06 -5.95
N GLN A 630 -8.70 -24.13 -5.36
CA GLN A 630 -9.36 -25.40 -5.08
C GLN A 630 -10.86 -25.35 -5.39
N TYR A 631 -11.39 -26.49 -5.81
CA TYR A 631 -12.84 -26.75 -5.81
C TYR A 631 -13.14 -28.03 -5.02
N MET A 632 -14.38 -28.17 -4.57
CA MET A 632 -14.83 -29.37 -3.86
C MET A 632 -15.48 -30.37 -4.83
N LYS A 633 -15.05 -31.63 -4.75
CA LYS A 633 -15.66 -32.77 -5.47
C LYS A 633 -15.75 -33.97 -4.53
N ASP A 634 -16.92 -34.60 -4.47
CA ASP A 634 -17.19 -35.75 -3.62
C ASP A 634 -16.77 -35.54 -2.14
N GLY A 635 -16.97 -34.32 -1.62
CA GLY A 635 -16.61 -33.93 -0.25
C GLY A 635 -15.13 -33.62 -0.01
N ASN A 636 -14.27 -33.71 -1.03
CA ASN A 636 -12.83 -33.46 -0.92
C ASN A 636 -12.41 -32.21 -1.68
N TRP A 637 -11.42 -31.48 -1.15
CA TRP A 637 -10.78 -30.37 -1.86
C TRP A 637 -9.82 -30.91 -2.92
N MET A 638 -10.02 -30.48 -4.16
CA MET A 638 -9.17 -30.78 -5.30
C MET A 638 -8.37 -29.53 -5.66
N ASP A 639 -7.04 -29.66 -5.74
CA ASP A 639 -6.16 -28.58 -6.20
C ASP A 639 -6.37 -28.35 -7.71
N VAL A 640 -6.37 -27.08 -8.12
CA VAL A 640 -6.42 -26.67 -9.53
C VAL A 640 -5.05 -26.15 -9.94
N ASP A 641 -4.38 -26.93 -10.77
CA ASP A 641 -3.24 -26.54 -11.58
C ASP A 641 -3.70 -26.39 -13.04
N PHE A 642 -3.73 -25.14 -13.50
CA PHE A 642 -4.12 -24.80 -14.85
C PHE A 642 -3.09 -25.23 -15.90
N GLU A 643 -1.85 -25.54 -15.51
CA GLU A 643 -0.79 -26.03 -16.39
C GLU A 643 -0.76 -27.57 -16.44
N ALA A 644 -1.34 -28.25 -15.46
CA ALA A 644 -1.38 -29.70 -15.41
C ALA A 644 -2.41 -30.30 -16.38
N ALA A 645 -2.05 -31.45 -16.96
CA ALA A 645 -2.97 -32.27 -17.76
C ALA A 645 -3.99 -33.04 -16.89
N VAL A 646 -3.59 -33.38 -15.66
CA VAL A 646 -4.43 -34.08 -14.69
C VAL A 646 -4.30 -33.35 -13.36
N GLN A 647 -5.44 -33.07 -12.73
CA GLN A 647 -5.45 -32.44 -11.42
C GLN A 647 -5.03 -33.44 -10.35
N THR A 648 -4.06 -33.06 -9.55
CA THR A 648 -3.55 -33.87 -8.44
C THR A 648 -3.52 -33.02 -7.19
N THR A 649 -4.07 -33.54 -6.10
CA THR A 649 -3.87 -32.94 -4.78
C THR A 649 -2.42 -33.19 -4.36
N ALA A 650 -1.73 -32.14 -3.91
CA ALA A 650 -0.37 -32.29 -3.40
C ALA A 650 -0.36 -33.30 -2.25
N LYS A 651 0.55 -34.28 -2.30
CA LYS A 651 0.74 -35.18 -1.17
C LYS A 651 1.23 -34.38 0.03
N GLN A 652 0.87 -34.81 1.22
CA GLN A 652 1.22 -34.11 2.45
C GLN A 652 2.08 -34.98 3.36
N GLY A 653 3.04 -34.34 4.00
CA GLY A 653 3.73 -34.87 5.18
C GLY A 653 3.31 -34.09 6.42
N LYS A 654 4.00 -34.35 7.52
CA LYS A 654 3.84 -33.62 8.78
C LYS A 654 5.14 -32.97 9.19
N VAL A 655 5.05 -31.83 9.86
CA VAL A 655 6.21 -31.11 10.40
C VAL A 655 6.03 -30.89 11.89
N VAL A 656 7.09 -31.17 12.65
CA VAL A 656 7.22 -30.80 14.06
C VAL A 656 8.51 -30.01 14.21
N ALA A 657 8.47 -28.90 14.96
CA ALA A 657 9.67 -28.15 15.29
C ALA A 657 9.95 -28.26 16.79
N SER A 658 11.12 -28.77 17.17
CA SER A 658 11.55 -28.70 18.57
C SER A 658 12.02 -27.26 18.89
N TYR A 659 11.58 -26.73 20.04
CA TYR A 659 12.02 -25.45 20.56
C TYR A 659 12.48 -25.60 22.01
N SER A 660 13.62 -25.01 22.33
CA SER A 660 14.13 -24.87 23.70
C SER A 660 13.81 -23.46 24.20
N PRO A 661 12.85 -23.29 25.13
CA PRO A 661 12.47 -21.97 25.62
C PRO A 661 13.64 -21.18 26.21
N ILE A 662 13.76 -19.94 25.77
CA ILE A 662 14.67 -18.94 26.35
C ILE A 662 13.94 -18.07 27.38
N LYS A 663 14.66 -17.47 28.34
CA LYS A 663 14.04 -16.71 29.45
C LYS A 663 13.06 -15.65 28.93
N ALA A 664 13.45 -14.92 27.88
CA ALA A 664 12.67 -13.83 27.32
C ALA A 664 11.50 -14.26 26.40
N LEU A 665 11.44 -15.53 25.97
CA LEU A 665 10.47 -15.99 24.98
C LEU A 665 10.11 -17.46 25.20
N GLN A 666 8.99 -17.70 25.88
CA GLN A 666 8.53 -19.05 26.20
C GLN A 666 7.82 -19.74 25.01
N ASP A 667 7.10 -18.98 24.20
CA ASP A 667 6.34 -19.50 23.05
C ASP A 667 6.47 -18.54 21.85
N PRO A 668 7.36 -18.83 20.88
CA PRO A 668 7.55 -18.02 19.68
C PRO A 668 6.24 -17.86 18.90
N LYS A 669 6.09 -16.74 18.20
CA LYS A 669 4.89 -16.40 17.40
C LYS A 669 5.23 -16.32 15.92
N TYR A 670 4.36 -16.85 15.07
CA TYR A 670 4.49 -16.71 13.63
C TYR A 670 4.39 -15.24 13.22
N TYR A 671 5.18 -14.79 12.23
CA TYR A 671 5.36 -13.39 11.82
C TYR A 671 6.03 -12.45 12.84
N SER A 672 6.09 -12.77 14.14
CA SER A 672 6.90 -11.98 15.09
C SER A 672 8.31 -12.55 15.29
N HIS A 673 8.42 -13.87 15.33
CA HIS A 673 9.64 -14.57 15.73
C HIS A 673 10.13 -15.57 14.68
N PHE A 674 9.21 -16.18 13.94
CA PHE A 674 9.56 -17.13 12.87
C PHE A 674 8.56 -17.12 11.72
N THR A 675 9.03 -17.49 10.53
CA THR A 675 8.19 -17.81 9.37
C THR A 675 8.70 -19.05 8.63
N ILE A 676 7.86 -19.64 7.78
CA ILE A 676 8.23 -20.76 6.91
C ILE A 676 7.93 -20.37 5.47
N ALA A 677 8.94 -20.47 4.61
CA ALA A 677 8.82 -20.29 3.17
C ALA A 677 9.01 -21.61 2.43
N LYS A 678 8.16 -21.88 1.43
CA LYS A 678 8.38 -22.95 0.46
C LYS A 678 9.42 -22.50 -0.56
N ILE A 679 10.37 -23.38 -0.87
CA ILE A 679 11.30 -23.21 -1.98
C ILE A 679 10.66 -23.86 -3.21
N LEU A 680 10.24 -23.03 -4.15
CA LEU A 680 9.58 -23.44 -5.38
C LEU A 680 10.56 -24.18 -6.32
N PRO A 681 10.07 -24.92 -7.32
CA PRO A 681 10.94 -25.62 -8.28
C PRO A 681 11.88 -24.71 -9.07
N ASP A 682 11.51 -23.44 -9.27
CA ASP A 682 12.36 -22.41 -9.89
C ASP A 682 13.35 -21.76 -8.89
N ALA A 683 13.43 -22.31 -7.68
CA ALA A 683 14.24 -21.87 -6.55
C ALA A 683 13.85 -20.50 -5.94
N LYS A 684 12.67 -19.96 -6.27
CA LYS A 684 12.12 -18.79 -5.58
C LYS A 684 11.51 -19.17 -4.23
N LEU A 685 11.42 -18.19 -3.34
CA LEU A 685 10.84 -18.33 -2.02
C LEU A 685 9.38 -17.88 -2.03
N GLN A 686 8.51 -18.65 -1.37
CA GLN A 686 7.13 -18.29 -1.09
C GLN A 686 6.86 -18.46 0.41
N THR A 687 6.81 -17.35 1.16
CA THR A 687 6.37 -17.37 2.56
C THR A 687 4.94 -17.90 2.64
N LEU A 688 4.71 -18.91 3.49
CA LEU A 688 3.38 -19.48 3.72
C LEU A 688 2.60 -18.61 4.70
N ASN A 689 1.30 -18.45 4.45
CA ASN A 689 0.44 -17.63 5.32
C ASN A 689 -0.38 -18.50 6.28
N PHE A 690 0.03 -18.61 7.53
CA PHE A 690 -0.72 -19.35 8.55
C PHE A 690 -1.64 -18.46 9.40
N GLU A 691 -1.84 -17.19 9.04
CA GLU A 691 -2.79 -16.33 9.73
C GLU A 691 -4.23 -16.83 9.57
N ARG A 692 -4.96 -16.86 10.69
CA ARG A 692 -6.36 -17.29 10.72
C ARG A 692 -7.36 -16.15 10.61
N SER A 693 -6.95 -14.90 10.86
CA SER A 693 -7.82 -13.72 10.86
C SER A 693 -7.34 -12.67 9.86
N GLY A 694 -7.99 -12.57 8.70
CA GLY A 694 -7.64 -11.64 7.62
C GLY A 694 -8.15 -10.20 7.78
N ASN A 695 -8.52 -9.78 9.00
CA ASN A 695 -9.15 -8.48 9.24
C ASN A 695 -8.15 -7.32 9.33
N VAL A 696 -6.87 -7.63 9.53
CA VAL A 696 -5.78 -6.66 9.64
C VAL A 696 -4.63 -7.17 8.76
N ASP A 697 -4.11 -6.31 7.89
CA ASP A 697 -2.91 -6.60 7.12
C ASP A 697 -1.71 -6.70 8.07
N MET A 698 -0.87 -7.74 7.93
CA MET A 698 0.30 -8.00 8.79
C MET A 698 -0.06 -8.18 10.28
N GLY A 699 -1.04 -9.04 10.55
CA GLY A 699 -1.47 -9.37 11.92
C GLY A 699 -0.48 -10.24 12.69
N VAL A 700 -0.75 -10.46 13.98
CA VAL A 700 0.05 -11.39 14.78
C VAL A 700 -0.39 -12.82 14.48
N GLY A 701 0.55 -13.68 14.09
CA GLY A 701 0.30 -15.08 13.79
C GLY A 701 0.17 -15.97 15.04
N ASP A 702 -0.29 -17.21 14.82
CA ASP A 702 -0.41 -18.25 15.86
C ASP A 702 0.97 -18.59 16.51
N THR A 703 0.95 -19.21 17.70
CA THR A 703 2.19 -19.54 18.43
C THR A 703 2.80 -20.87 17.96
N TRP A 704 4.10 -21.04 18.20
CA TRP A 704 4.83 -22.31 17.97
C TRP A 704 4.14 -23.48 18.66
N SER A 705 3.70 -23.32 19.90
CA SER A 705 3.06 -24.41 20.64
C SER A 705 1.70 -24.82 20.05
N SER A 706 1.00 -23.90 19.40
CA SER A 706 -0.26 -24.14 18.70
C SER A 706 -0.06 -24.74 17.29
N MET A 707 1.05 -24.40 16.62
CA MET A 707 1.31 -24.77 15.23
C MET A 707 2.26 -25.96 15.06
N LEU A 708 3.45 -25.89 15.66
CA LEU A 708 4.58 -26.76 15.32
C LEU A 708 5.03 -27.69 16.46
N LYS A 709 4.54 -27.48 17.69
CA LYS A 709 4.74 -28.43 18.79
C LYS A 709 3.97 -29.73 18.58
N LYS A 710 2.87 -29.68 17.83
CA LYS A 710 2.14 -30.84 17.33
C LYS A 710 2.39 -30.98 15.82
N PRO A 711 2.28 -32.19 15.26
CA PRO A 711 2.48 -32.39 13.84
C PRO A 711 1.54 -31.54 12.97
N LEU A 712 2.10 -30.57 12.25
CA LEU A 712 1.40 -29.72 11.27
C LEU A 712 1.41 -30.40 9.90
N SER A 713 0.25 -30.54 9.25
CA SER A 713 0.20 -31.10 7.90
C SER A 713 0.65 -30.05 6.88
N MET A 714 1.60 -30.41 6.02
CA MET A 714 2.16 -29.53 5.00
C MET A 714 2.35 -30.30 3.70
N ASP A 715 2.20 -29.62 2.56
CA ASP A 715 2.47 -30.19 1.26
C ASP A 715 3.91 -30.70 1.16
N GLU A 716 4.14 -31.76 0.38
CA GLU A 716 5.50 -32.22 0.09
C GLU A 716 6.32 -31.12 -0.59
N GLY A 717 7.62 -31.11 -0.30
CA GLY A 717 8.56 -30.16 -0.90
C GLY A 717 9.67 -29.71 0.03
N ASN A 718 10.35 -28.65 -0.39
CA ASN A 718 11.53 -28.09 0.28
C ASN A 718 11.17 -26.76 0.91
N TYR A 719 11.64 -26.52 2.13
CA TYR A 719 11.24 -25.38 2.94
C TYR A 719 12.44 -24.71 3.60
N MET A 720 12.27 -23.42 3.86
CA MET A 720 13.19 -22.56 4.58
C MET A 720 12.45 -21.98 5.80
N MET A 721 12.99 -22.16 6.99
CA MET A 721 12.53 -21.48 8.20
C MET A 721 13.44 -20.30 8.48
N VAL A 722 12.83 -19.14 8.75
CA VAL A 722 13.55 -17.96 9.22
C VAL A 722 13.15 -17.73 10.66
N THR A 723 14.12 -17.52 11.53
CA THR A 723 13.91 -17.04 12.90
C THR A 723 14.70 -15.76 13.10
N GLY A 724 14.26 -14.92 14.03
CA GLY A 724 15.09 -13.77 14.39
C GLY A 724 14.68 -13.03 15.64
N THR A 725 15.71 -12.45 16.27
CA THR A 725 15.56 -11.65 17.48
C THR A 725 15.99 -10.22 17.21
N ARG A 726 15.03 -9.30 17.15
CA ARG A 726 15.29 -7.85 16.97
C ARG A 726 15.85 -7.21 18.24
N MET A 727 16.93 -6.44 18.12
CA MET A 727 17.60 -5.70 19.19
C MET A 727 17.06 -4.27 19.28
N ALA A 728 17.36 -3.58 20.38
CA ALA A 728 16.87 -2.22 20.63
C ALA A 728 17.33 -1.20 19.57
N ASN A 729 18.54 -1.35 19.03
CA ASN A 729 19.03 -0.53 17.92
C ASN A 729 18.45 -0.94 16.55
N GLY A 730 17.52 -1.89 16.50
CA GLY A 730 16.90 -2.43 15.29
C GLY A 730 17.69 -3.53 14.59
N SER A 731 18.92 -3.86 15.02
CA SER A 731 19.67 -4.99 14.45
C SER A 731 18.99 -6.32 14.74
N VAL A 732 19.15 -7.30 13.88
CA VAL A 732 18.47 -8.60 14.03
C VAL A 732 19.49 -9.72 14.07
N LEU A 733 19.39 -10.55 15.11
CA LEU A 733 20.06 -11.84 15.18
C LEU A 733 19.16 -12.87 14.50
N ALA A 734 19.34 -13.07 13.20
CA ALA A 734 18.54 -14.00 12.41
C ALA A 734 19.25 -15.36 12.26
N GLU A 735 18.46 -16.40 12.00
CA GLU A 735 18.91 -17.70 11.53
C GLU A 735 18.01 -18.16 10.38
N VAL A 736 18.61 -18.78 9.37
CA VAL A 736 17.91 -19.42 8.27
C VAL A 736 18.25 -20.90 8.30
N SER A 737 17.24 -21.77 8.37
CA SER A 737 17.39 -23.22 8.34
C SER A 737 16.54 -23.85 7.23
N PHE A 738 16.90 -25.05 6.80
CA PHE A 738 16.31 -25.73 5.66
C PHE A 738 15.83 -27.12 6.04
N PHE A 739 14.66 -27.53 5.55
CA PHE A 739 14.11 -28.86 5.80
C PHE A 739 13.19 -29.31 4.65
N ASN A 740 13.02 -30.62 4.52
CA ASN A 740 12.22 -31.24 3.48
C ASN A 740 11.03 -31.97 4.09
N VAL A 741 9.86 -31.88 3.45
CA VAL A 741 8.64 -32.58 3.82
C VAL A 741 8.38 -33.68 2.80
N GLU A 742 8.35 -34.92 3.29
CA GLU A 742 8.06 -36.10 2.48
C GLU A 742 6.63 -36.61 2.76
N PRO A 743 5.94 -37.17 1.75
CA PRO A 743 4.60 -37.74 1.91
C PRO A 743 4.52 -38.76 3.04
N ASP A 744 3.44 -38.66 3.84
CA ASP A 744 3.09 -39.61 4.91
C ASP A 744 4.16 -39.77 6.02
N LYS A 745 5.21 -38.94 6.02
CA LYS A 745 6.26 -38.90 7.04
C LYS A 745 6.12 -37.69 7.94
N THR A 746 6.72 -37.78 9.12
CA THR A 746 6.93 -36.62 10.01
C THR A 746 8.36 -36.16 9.87
N THR A 747 8.55 -34.89 9.51
CA THR A 747 9.84 -34.21 9.53
C THR A 747 10.02 -33.51 10.87
N ASP A 748 11.06 -33.90 11.59
CA ASP A 748 11.52 -33.21 12.80
C ASP A 748 12.53 -32.12 12.41
N THR A 749 12.20 -30.87 12.70
CA THR A 749 13.09 -29.71 12.53
C THR A 749 13.32 -29.00 13.87
N LYS A 750 14.24 -28.03 13.89
CA LYS A 750 14.57 -27.23 15.08
C LYS A 750 14.21 -25.76 14.81
N LEU A 751 13.47 -25.16 15.74
CA LEU A 751 13.28 -23.71 15.80
C LEU A 751 14.31 -23.16 16.79
N GLU A 752 15.32 -22.45 16.29
CA GLU A 752 16.34 -21.83 17.14
C GLU A 752 16.08 -20.33 17.26
N MET A 753 16.00 -19.81 18.48
CA MET A 753 15.96 -18.37 18.74
C MET A 753 17.33 -17.93 19.28
N ARG A 754 18.04 -17.11 18.51
CA ARG A 754 19.32 -16.55 18.94
C ARG A 754 19.08 -15.45 19.98
N GLU A 755 19.85 -15.44 21.06
CA GLU A 755 19.83 -14.37 22.05
C GLU A 755 21.15 -13.60 22.05
N ASN A 756 21.08 -12.31 22.34
CA ASN A 756 22.22 -11.62 22.90
C ASN A 756 22.17 -11.80 24.42
N THR A 757 23.17 -12.50 24.97
CA THR A 757 23.34 -12.75 26.41
C THR A 757 24.02 -11.60 27.14
N ASP A 758 24.38 -10.51 26.45
CA ASP A 758 24.84 -9.29 27.11
C ASP A 758 23.75 -8.86 28.10
N GLU A 759 24.10 -8.84 29.40
CA GLU A 759 23.25 -8.35 30.48
C GLU A 759 22.64 -7.02 30.08
N VAL A 760 21.37 -6.82 30.41
CA VAL A 760 20.62 -5.59 30.22
C VAL A 760 21.55 -4.39 30.48
N GLN A 761 22.03 -3.76 29.40
CA GLN A 761 23.07 -2.75 29.50
C GLN A 761 22.46 -1.48 30.07
N VAL A 762 23.12 -0.89 31.06
CA VAL A 762 22.75 0.43 31.55
C VAL A 762 23.09 1.43 30.46
N ILE A 763 22.07 1.91 29.75
CA ILE A 763 22.22 2.86 28.64
C ILE A 763 22.23 4.32 29.09
N GLY A 764 21.89 4.57 30.36
CA GLY A 764 22.15 5.84 31.02
C GLY A 764 21.52 5.92 32.41
N ASN A 765 21.27 7.14 32.88
CA ASN A 765 20.81 7.40 34.24
C ASN A 765 19.56 8.31 34.25
N PHE A 766 18.62 8.06 35.17
CA PHE A 766 17.40 8.85 35.33
C PHE A 766 17.06 8.98 36.81
N ASN A 767 16.96 10.20 37.33
CA ASN A 767 16.65 10.45 38.72
C ASN A 767 15.19 10.10 39.04
N SER A 768 14.98 8.96 39.72
CA SER A 768 13.65 8.49 40.12
C SER A 768 12.98 9.39 41.16
N GLU A 769 13.72 10.29 41.82
CA GLU A 769 13.15 11.29 42.73
C GLU A 769 12.67 12.56 42.02
N ASN A 770 12.77 12.60 40.69
CA ASN A 770 12.17 13.68 39.94
C ASN A 770 10.67 13.76 40.19
N LYS A 771 10.21 14.99 40.40
CA LYS A 771 8.84 15.29 40.75
C LYS A 771 8.00 15.59 39.54
N PHE A 772 6.73 15.21 39.62
CA PHE A 772 5.69 15.56 38.66
C PHE A 772 4.39 15.83 39.41
N LYS A 773 3.45 16.52 38.74
CA LYS A 773 2.12 16.77 39.29
C LYS A 773 1.17 15.68 38.82
N ARG A 774 0.55 14.92 39.73
CA ARG A 774 -0.43 13.90 39.36
C ARG A 774 -1.66 14.52 38.69
N ALA A 775 -2.17 13.84 37.67
CA ALA A 775 -3.29 14.34 36.88
C ALA A 775 -4.67 14.09 37.52
N ASP A 776 -4.77 13.15 38.45
CA ASP A 776 -6.02 12.77 39.13
C ASP A 776 -6.36 13.66 40.33
N ASN A 777 -5.37 14.05 41.13
CA ASN A 777 -5.56 14.81 42.36
C ASN A 777 -4.74 16.12 42.43
N GLY A 778 -3.85 16.37 41.46
CA GLY A 778 -3.00 17.57 41.42
C GLY A 778 -1.86 17.58 42.43
N GLU A 779 -1.62 16.49 43.15
CA GLU A 779 -0.55 16.34 44.14
C GLU A 779 0.82 16.26 43.46
N GLU A 780 1.81 16.97 44.02
CA GLU A 780 3.19 16.84 43.59
C GLU A 780 3.83 15.62 44.26
N THR A 781 4.31 14.68 43.45
CA THR A 781 4.95 13.44 43.93
C THR A 781 6.17 13.11 43.08
N SER A 782 7.02 12.17 43.53
CA SER A 782 8.13 11.68 42.71
C SER A 782 7.75 10.42 41.92
N VAL A 783 8.51 10.13 40.86
CA VAL A 783 8.38 8.88 40.11
C VAL A 783 8.51 7.70 41.07
N LEU A 784 9.55 7.68 41.92
CA LEU A 784 9.80 6.59 42.85
C LEU A 784 8.69 6.41 43.90
N ALA A 785 8.15 7.51 44.45
CA ALA A 785 7.05 7.44 45.40
C ALA A 785 5.77 6.86 44.76
N THR A 786 5.59 7.05 43.46
CA THR A 786 4.44 6.53 42.69
C THR A 786 4.63 5.09 42.26
N THR A 787 5.84 4.72 41.84
CA THR A 787 6.12 3.40 41.26
C THR A 787 6.57 2.37 42.28
N GLY A 788 7.06 2.81 43.44
CA GLY A 788 7.66 1.95 44.45
C GLY A 788 9.03 1.42 44.04
N ARG A 789 9.61 0.55 44.90
CA ARG A 789 10.95 -0.02 44.68
C ARG A 789 10.96 -1.11 43.61
N GLY A 790 11.95 -1.07 42.72
CA GLY A 790 12.12 -2.01 41.61
C GLY A 790 12.27 -1.28 40.28
N TYR A 791 12.00 -2.00 39.19
CA TYR A 791 11.91 -1.41 37.86
C TYR A 791 10.52 -0.82 37.62
N PHE A 792 10.47 0.24 36.82
CA PHE A 792 9.26 0.97 36.45
C PHE A 792 9.40 1.56 35.04
N VAL A 793 8.27 1.94 34.44
CA VAL A 793 8.23 2.63 33.15
C VAL A 793 7.90 4.11 33.38
N VAL A 794 8.65 5.00 32.74
CA VAL A 794 8.30 6.44 32.65
C VAL A 794 8.15 6.79 31.18
N ALA A 795 7.13 7.57 30.85
CA ALA A 795 6.96 8.12 29.52
C ALA A 795 6.63 9.61 29.52
N ILE A 796 7.04 10.31 28.46
CA ILE A 796 6.55 11.64 28.10
C ILE A 796 5.71 11.50 26.83
N LEU A 797 4.45 11.90 26.85
CA LEU A 797 3.49 11.72 25.76
C LEU A 797 3.15 13.03 25.06
N GLY A 798 2.99 12.97 23.75
CA GLY A 798 2.41 14.06 22.95
C GLY A 798 0.95 13.76 22.62
N ALA A 799 0.01 14.49 23.21
CA ALA A 799 -1.42 14.25 22.96
C ALA A 799 -1.79 14.51 21.50
N ARG A 800 -2.63 13.63 20.93
CA ARG A 800 -3.07 13.67 19.52
C ARG A 800 -1.94 13.61 18.49
N GLN A 801 -0.78 13.11 18.88
CA GLN A 801 0.30 12.80 17.95
C GLN A 801 0.23 11.33 17.60
N GLU A 802 0.34 11.00 16.31
CA GLU A 802 0.22 9.62 15.86
C GLU A 802 1.23 8.66 16.54
N PRO A 803 2.52 9.02 16.73
CA PRO A 803 3.44 8.20 17.51
C PRO A 803 2.94 7.81 18.91
N THR A 804 2.25 8.73 19.61
CA THR A 804 1.65 8.45 20.92
C THR A 804 0.46 7.52 20.80
N ASN A 805 -0.40 7.73 19.81
CA ASN A 805 -1.60 6.92 19.62
C ASN A 805 -1.24 5.45 19.31
N HIS A 806 -0.23 5.21 18.46
CA HIS A 806 0.33 3.87 18.24
C HIS A 806 0.90 3.26 19.52
N ALA A 807 1.77 4.00 20.23
CA ALA A 807 2.37 3.53 21.48
C ALA A 807 1.32 3.11 22.51
N MET A 808 0.22 3.87 22.64
CA MET A 808 -0.86 3.54 23.56
C MET A 808 -1.67 2.32 23.12
N ARG A 809 -1.94 2.15 21.82
CA ARG A 809 -2.59 0.93 21.28
C ARG A 809 -1.73 -0.32 21.49
N ASP A 810 -0.42 -0.20 21.32
CA ASP A 810 0.52 -1.30 21.56
C ASP A 810 0.58 -1.68 23.06
N ILE A 811 0.52 -0.70 23.95
CA ILE A 811 0.44 -0.93 25.40
C ILE A 811 -0.88 -1.61 25.78
N ALA A 812 -2.00 -1.20 25.17
CA ALA A 812 -3.29 -1.85 25.38
C ALA A 812 -3.27 -3.33 24.95
N ALA A 813 -2.59 -3.64 23.84
CA ALA A 813 -2.47 -5.01 23.31
C ALA A 813 -1.75 -5.97 24.28
N VAL A 814 -0.83 -5.47 25.11
CA VAL A 814 -0.08 -6.27 26.11
C VAL A 814 -0.57 -6.03 27.55
N LYS A 815 -1.77 -5.47 27.72
CA LYS A 815 -2.33 -5.11 29.05
C LYS A 815 -2.18 -6.21 30.09
N LYS A 816 -2.58 -7.43 29.72
CA LYS A 816 -2.58 -8.57 30.64
C LYS A 816 -1.18 -8.86 31.18
N ASP A 817 -0.16 -8.84 30.33
CA ASP A 817 1.21 -9.14 30.72
C ASP A 817 1.80 -8.02 31.60
N LEU A 818 1.47 -6.75 31.31
CA LEU A 818 1.87 -5.60 32.14
C LEU A 818 1.22 -5.64 33.53
N GLU A 819 -0.04 -6.06 33.62
CA GLU A 819 -0.74 -6.25 34.90
C GLU A 819 -0.17 -7.44 35.69
N GLU A 820 0.21 -8.53 35.01
CA GLU A 820 0.89 -9.68 35.61
C GLU A 820 2.31 -9.33 36.12
N TRP A 821 3.03 -8.44 35.43
CA TRP A 821 4.31 -7.92 35.91
C TRP A 821 4.17 -7.14 37.23
N GLY A 822 3.01 -6.52 37.45
CA GLY A 822 2.62 -5.95 38.74
C GLY A 822 3.41 -4.70 39.16
N ARG A 823 4.04 -3.99 38.21
CA ARG A 823 4.75 -2.72 38.46
C ARG A 823 3.99 -1.53 37.84
N SER A 824 4.18 -0.35 38.42
CA SER A 824 3.50 0.87 37.95
C SER A 824 4.20 1.50 36.75
N MET A 825 3.40 2.18 35.93
CA MET A 825 3.86 3.00 34.82
C MET A 825 3.47 4.45 35.07
N VAL A 826 4.38 5.41 34.83
CA VAL A 826 4.11 6.84 34.97
C VAL A 826 4.14 7.48 33.59
N LEU A 827 2.98 7.91 33.09
CA LEU A 827 2.83 8.54 31.78
C LEU A 827 2.59 10.04 31.97
N LEU A 828 3.54 10.86 31.56
CA LEU A 828 3.56 12.30 31.79
C LEU A 828 3.24 13.06 30.52
N PHE A 829 2.59 14.20 30.68
CA PHE A 829 2.37 15.18 29.62
C PHE A 829 3.22 16.43 29.89
N PRO A 830 3.73 17.11 28.86
CA PRO A 830 4.49 18.35 29.03
C PRO A 830 3.70 19.46 29.75
N ASP A 831 2.37 19.49 29.59
CA ASP A 831 1.51 20.49 30.22
C ASP A 831 0.07 19.97 30.45
N GLU A 832 -0.72 20.71 31.24
CA GLU A 832 -2.11 20.37 31.54
C GLU A 832 -3.02 20.34 30.30
N LYS A 833 -2.66 21.09 29.24
CA LYS A 833 -3.44 21.14 27.99
C LYS A 833 -3.29 19.85 27.21
N GLY A 834 -2.07 19.31 27.14
CA GLY A 834 -1.76 18.01 26.55
C GLY A 834 -2.58 16.90 27.22
N TYR A 835 -2.56 16.83 28.55
CA TYR A 835 -3.35 15.84 29.27
C TYR A 835 -4.86 15.97 29.02
N LYS A 836 -5.41 17.19 29.04
CA LYS A 836 -6.85 17.42 28.76
C LYS A 836 -7.27 17.01 27.35
N ASN A 837 -6.33 16.98 26.40
CA ASN A 837 -6.57 16.59 25.02
C ASN A 837 -6.36 15.09 24.77
N PHE A 838 -5.98 14.33 25.79
CA PHE A 838 -5.78 12.89 25.74
C PHE A 838 -6.98 12.16 26.35
N ASP A 839 -7.64 11.30 25.57
CA ASP A 839 -8.69 10.41 26.08
C ASP A 839 -8.19 8.95 26.06
N PRO A 840 -7.92 8.34 27.24
CA PRO A 840 -7.45 6.96 27.30
C PRO A 840 -8.43 5.97 26.67
N LYS A 841 -9.72 6.30 26.57
CA LYS A 841 -10.74 5.42 25.97
C LYS A 841 -10.58 5.26 24.46
N GLU A 842 -9.85 6.15 23.78
CA GLU A 842 -9.59 6.08 22.34
C GLU A 842 -8.66 4.92 21.95
N PHE A 843 -7.93 4.35 22.90
CA PHE A 843 -6.88 3.34 22.66
C PHE A 843 -7.26 1.92 23.12
N GLY A 844 -8.49 1.73 23.60
CA GLY A 844 -8.96 0.47 24.19
C GLY A 844 -8.70 0.37 25.69
N ASP A 845 -8.75 -0.86 26.22
CA ASP A 845 -8.51 -1.11 27.65
C ASP A 845 -7.01 -1.01 27.96
N LEU A 846 -6.62 0.05 28.66
CA LEU A 846 -5.25 0.26 29.12
C LEU A 846 -4.99 -0.41 30.49
N PRO A 847 -3.73 -0.75 30.83
CA PRO A 847 -3.36 -1.30 32.14
C PRO A 847 -3.82 -0.43 33.31
N GLY A 848 -4.41 -1.06 34.33
CA GLY A 848 -4.81 -0.37 35.56
C GLY A 848 -3.64 0.15 36.42
N THR A 849 -2.40 -0.20 36.07
CA THR A 849 -1.16 0.20 36.76
C THR A 849 -0.58 1.54 36.29
N ILE A 850 -1.24 2.21 35.33
CA ILE A 850 -0.81 3.50 34.80
C ILE A 850 -1.22 4.65 35.73
N THR A 851 -0.27 5.53 36.03
CA THR A 851 -0.51 6.84 36.66
C THR A 851 -0.19 7.95 35.68
N TYR A 852 -1.13 8.86 35.49
CA TYR A 852 -0.96 10.02 34.61
C TYR A 852 -0.48 11.25 35.39
N GLY A 853 0.35 12.07 34.76
CA GLY A 853 0.91 13.26 35.39
C GLY A 853 1.35 14.35 34.43
N ILE A 854 1.77 15.48 34.98
CA ILE A 854 2.25 16.66 34.25
C ILE A 854 3.69 16.95 34.66
N ASP A 855 4.60 17.02 33.68
CA ASP A 855 5.98 17.49 33.82
C ASP A 855 6.02 19.00 33.55
N ALA A 856 5.46 19.79 34.49
CA ALA A 856 5.12 21.20 34.27
C ALA A 856 6.29 22.10 33.82
N ASP A 857 7.53 21.77 34.22
CA ASP A 857 8.74 22.54 33.87
C ASP A 857 9.57 21.87 32.73
N GLY A 858 9.07 20.73 32.22
CA GLY A 858 9.75 19.89 31.24
C GLY A 858 11.07 19.32 31.77
N HIS A 859 11.26 19.25 33.09
CA HIS A 859 12.53 18.86 33.70
C HIS A 859 12.81 17.38 33.44
N ILE A 860 11.79 16.52 33.64
CA ILE A 860 11.90 15.09 33.41
C ILE A 860 12.20 14.83 31.94
N GLN A 861 11.48 15.48 31.02
CA GLN A 861 11.71 15.36 29.58
C GLN A 861 13.14 15.78 29.19
N LYS A 862 13.61 16.93 29.66
CA LYS A 862 14.98 17.42 29.37
C LYS A 862 16.05 16.51 29.94
N GLU A 863 15.84 15.98 31.15
CA GLU A 863 16.77 15.04 31.76
C GLU A 863 16.86 13.75 30.97
N ILE A 864 15.72 13.14 30.61
CA ILE A 864 15.70 11.92 29.78
C ILE A 864 16.41 12.18 28.46
N ALA A 865 16.10 13.30 27.79
CA ALA A 865 16.73 13.64 26.52
C ALA A 865 18.24 13.80 26.62
N SER A 866 18.72 14.50 27.67
CA SER A 866 20.16 14.70 27.91
C SER A 866 20.86 13.40 28.28
N ALA A 867 20.31 12.65 29.23
CA ALA A 867 20.90 11.44 29.76
C ALA A 867 20.98 10.32 28.72
N MET A 868 19.97 10.20 27.86
CA MET A 868 19.91 9.21 26.78
C MET A 868 20.52 9.72 25.47
N LYS A 869 21.04 10.96 25.44
CA LYS A 869 21.62 11.62 24.25
C LYS A 869 20.67 11.65 23.05
N LEU A 870 19.40 11.92 23.31
CA LEU A 870 18.36 12.01 22.29
C LEU A 870 18.62 13.23 21.40
N GLN A 871 18.62 13.02 20.08
CA GLN A 871 18.94 14.07 19.09
C GLN A 871 17.88 15.17 19.04
N ASN A 872 16.62 14.86 19.35
CA ASN A 872 15.52 15.81 19.37
C ASN A 872 14.68 15.65 20.63
N ALA A 873 14.96 16.45 21.66
CA ALA A 873 14.21 16.41 22.93
C ALA A 873 12.70 16.67 22.78
N SER A 874 12.26 17.31 21.69
CA SER A 874 10.85 17.62 21.42
C SER A 874 10.09 16.52 20.68
N GLN A 875 10.77 15.47 20.21
CA GLN A 875 10.13 14.34 19.54
C GLN A 875 9.52 13.42 20.59
N LEU A 876 8.19 13.30 20.57
CA LEU A 876 7.38 12.51 21.50
C LEU A 876 6.68 11.36 20.75
N PRO A 877 6.27 10.29 21.45
CA PRO A 877 6.49 10.02 22.88
C PRO A 877 7.93 9.59 23.18
N ILE A 878 8.34 9.66 24.44
CA ILE A 878 9.60 9.10 24.94
C ILE A 878 9.27 8.10 26.04
N PHE A 879 9.70 6.85 25.93
CA PHE A 879 9.53 5.81 26.94
C PHE A 879 10.89 5.35 27.46
N ILE A 880 10.99 5.14 28.78
CA ILE A 880 12.14 4.50 29.41
C ILE A 880 11.72 3.40 30.37
N ILE A 881 12.56 2.37 30.51
CA ILE A 881 12.51 1.46 31.67
C ILE A 881 13.68 1.83 32.56
N ALA A 882 13.39 2.15 33.81
CA ALA A 882 14.39 2.54 34.81
C ALA A 882 14.15 1.81 36.13
N ASP A 883 15.12 1.86 37.04
CA ASP A 883 14.99 1.31 38.39
C ASP A 883 15.20 2.33 39.51
N THR A 884 14.97 1.88 40.74
CA THR A 884 15.19 2.66 41.98
C THR A 884 16.64 3.11 42.19
N PHE A 885 17.60 2.56 41.45
CA PHE A 885 19.00 2.99 41.49
C PHE A 885 19.34 3.99 40.37
N ASN A 886 18.30 4.56 39.75
CA ASN A 886 18.39 5.53 38.67
C ASN A 886 19.05 4.97 37.40
N ARG A 887 19.07 3.66 37.20
CA ARG A 887 19.65 3.05 35.99
C ARG A 887 18.59 2.91 34.93
N VAL A 888 18.88 3.41 33.72
CA VAL A 888 18.00 3.23 32.55
C VAL A 888 18.51 2.06 31.72
N VAL A 889 17.58 1.19 31.36
CA VAL A 889 17.86 -0.08 30.66
C VAL A 889 17.16 -0.21 29.31
N PHE A 890 16.25 0.72 29.03
CA PHE A 890 15.53 0.83 27.78
C PHE A 890 15.17 2.28 27.53
N VAL A 891 15.26 2.71 26.27
CA VAL A 891 14.73 3.98 25.80
C VAL A 891 14.11 3.77 24.43
N SER A 892 12.97 4.41 24.20
CA SER A 892 12.31 4.51 22.90
C SER A 892 11.85 5.95 22.72
N GLN A 893 12.07 6.54 21.55
CA GLN A 893 11.66 7.90 21.24
C GLN A 893 10.95 7.96 19.88
N GLY A 894 9.85 8.71 19.82
CA GLY A 894 9.05 8.91 18.63
C GLY A 894 8.23 7.67 18.30
N TYR A 895 8.06 7.43 17.00
CA TYR A 895 7.28 6.32 16.51
C TYR A 895 8.03 5.00 16.65
N THR A 896 7.46 4.09 17.43
CA THR A 896 7.97 2.74 17.65
C THR A 896 6.81 1.77 17.63
N ILE A 897 6.85 0.82 16.69
CA ILE A 897 5.83 -0.22 16.55
C ILE A 897 6.13 -1.38 17.48
N GLY A 898 5.07 -1.96 18.01
CA GLY A 898 5.16 -3.05 18.98
C GLY A 898 5.83 -2.56 20.26
N LEU A 899 5.66 -1.28 20.63
CA LEU A 899 6.28 -0.73 21.83
C LEU A 899 5.95 -1.57 23.06
N GLY A 900 4.70 -2.02 23.18
CA GLY A 900 4.26 -2.94 24.22
C GLY A 900 5.10 -4.23 24.26
N GLU A 901 5.30 -4.90 23.12
CA GLU A 901 6.13 -6.10 23.02
C GLU A 901 7.61 -5.83 23.34
N GLN A 902 8.14 -4.68 22.91
CA GLN A 902 9.52 -4.26 23.21
C GLN A 902 9.72 -4.01 24.72
N LEU A 903 8.78 -3.33 25.37
CA LEU A 903 8.77 -3.15 26.82
C LEU A 903 8.75 -4.51 27.51
N MET A 904 7.84 -5.41 27.13
CA MET A 904 7.73 -6.74 27.72
C MET A 904 9.00 -7.58 27.52
N LYS A 905 9.65 -7.47 26.36
CA LYS A 905 10.92 -8.16 26.08
C LYS A 905 12.03 -7.76 27.04
N VAL A 906 12.13 -6.46 27.37
CA VAL A 906 13.09 -5.99 28.38
C VAL A 906 12.64 -6.43 29.77
N ILE A 907 11.36 -6.24 30.11
CA ILE A 907 10.77 -6.63 31.40
C ILE A 907 11.00 -8.11 31.73
N HIS A 908 10.82 -9.02 30.77
CA HIS A 908 11.05 -10.46 30.98
C HIS A 908 12.53 -10.82 31.20
N LYS A 909 13.46 -9.95 30.80
CA LYS A 909 14.90 -10.14 31.06
C LYS A 909 15.28 -9.70 32.48
N LEU A 910 14.57 -8.71 33.03
CA LEU A 910 14.73 -8.23 34.41
C LEU A 910 14.35 -9.32 35.44
#